data_AF-A0AAU4AVZ1-F1
#
_entry.id   AF-A0AAU4AVZ1-F1
#
_cell.length_a   1.000
_cell.length_b   1.000
_cell.length_c   1.000
_cell.angle_alpha   90.00
_cell.angle_beta   90.00
_cell.angle_gamma   90.00
#
_symmetry.space_group_name_H-M   'P 1'
#
loop_
_entity.id
_entity.type
_entity.pdbx_description
1 polymer ?
#
loop_
_entity_poly.entity_id
_entity_poly.type
_entity_poly.pdbx_seq_one_letter_code
_entity_poly.pdbx_strand_id
1 'polypeptide(L)'
;MTTLEPAARKAPQETGRGAASRPQPDPATAPEVRVRLGGAGDGGTGALIGAAGGSLAFTWLLYERLLPFSGAFGFLLCWYLNFLAMAWGVARLMWDARTARDRLIQTTVATAGLLVVALIADQVGYVLFRGEHAASHLNFFTQTMQSTATLSPITSGGALNAIVGSLEQLGLATLFAVPLGIAAAVFMSEIGGRLARPVRTVVEAMTALPSIVAGLFILGVVILTLGLQKSGFAASLALTVMMMPIVTRAAEVVIRLVPGTLREASYALGGSQWRTVLNVVLPTARPGLVTAVVLGMARGVGETSPVLLTSGFTSGMNADPFSDHQVSLPLYIWNYVKYPAPDMVARAFAAALTLMAVVLVLFVTARILGGRRPGDLSRRRRRRISRELSGGPDLRKGGRSPAALRPPDPVLPTLGIPLPGGASMSTTPRAYRRWPRLLAVLTAALALLGVQSGTADAATSLNGDGSSWAGPALDQWRQDVGPQGININFSAVGSAAGRAQWALGQDDFTASDVPFRTAGDAGNTGGQYNGAENPVYDFSYVPVTAGGTAFMYHLTVAGKQVTNLRLSTDTLVKIFTGKITYWNDPAIVHDYGANLPHTPITPVVRSDGSGATAQFTRYMEHTHKAQWDAYCRSVLSSTCGDYTEFYPPSGRMVAQNGSDVVASYVQSQTGEGTIGYDEYAYAKRVNWPVVKVLNPAGYYTLPGPSNVAVALTAARIRGVDDKTSPSDPNFLQQNLDGVYTMGDPRSYPISSYSYLIVPRTGGKRGIPPRFDTKKGSALSRYIGFILCAGQGEAGQLGYSPIPRGLVKGGLLQVSHIPGNASGIDPNTLSNCANPTFNSAGKLTVLTDAPQPSPCDKAGAPLSCTVKHGRPVTAGAGSSGGSGSSGGGTSGGSGGGSSGSAGTTATGGGSAGGSASGGSASGGSGPGKVIDPQTGQVVSTAGSDSSGGAAGGGGSAVPADVVALAGRNDDWLLSSLTALELLAVVTVPPVLGYYLRGRRRSAAAGPGPRPGG
;
A
#
# COMPACT_ATOMS: atom_id res chain seq x y z
N MET A 1 -76.27 0.83 10.26
CA MET A 1 -77.46 0.24 10.89
C MET A 1 -77.37 0.50 12.38
N THR A 2 -78.34 1.26 12.92
CA THR A 2 -78.91 1.24 14.30
C THR A 2 -77.94 1.37 15.49
N THR A 3 -78.08 2.22 16.53
CA THR A 3 -79.13 3.15 17.02
C THR A 3 -78.60 3.86 18.30
N LEU A 4 -78.89 5.16 18.46
CA LEU A 4 -79.33 5.94 19.67
C LEU A 4 -78.50 5.89 21.00
N GLU A 5 -77.86 6.97 21.51
CA GLU A 5 -78.33 8.22 22.21
C GLU A 5 -78.45 8.09 23.78
N PRO A 6 -78.60 9.16 24.60
CA PRO A 6 -77.55 9.99 25.25
C PRO A 6 -77.68 10.15 26.79
N ALA A 7 -76.81 10.95 27.44
CA ALA A 7 -77.19 11.82 28.59
C ALA A 7 -76.17 12.94 28.84
N ALA A 8 -76.67 14.11 29.25
CA ALA A 8 -76.02 15.43 29.20
C ALA A 8 -76.08 16.18 30.55
N ARG A 9 -75.11 17.10 30.77
CA ARG A 9 -75.09 18.29 31.69
C ARG A 9 -75.12 17.97 33.20
N LYS A 10 -74.58 18.76 34.16
CA LYS A 10 -74.30 20.19 34.31
C LYS A 10 -73.33 20.40 35.52
N ALA A 11 -72.65 21.56 35.57
CA ALA A 11 -71.69 22.05 36.58
C ALA A 11 -72.31 22.42 37.97
N PRO A 12 -71.68 23.26 38.84
CA PRO A 12 -70.44 23.19 39.65
C PRO A 12 -70.69 23.41 41.18
N GLN A 13 -69.70 23.28 42.08
CA GLN A 13 -69.63 24.09 43.32
C GLN A 13 -68.30 23.96 44.11
N GLU A 14 -67.69 25.11 44.42
CA GLU A 14 -66.72 25.30 45.52
C GLU A 14 -67.45 25.30 46.87
N THR A 15 -66.79 24.82 47.94
CA THR A 15 -66.52 25.55 49.21
C THR A 15 -66.07 24.57 50.32
N GLY A 16 -65.14 25.01 51.18
CA GLY A 16 -65.08 24.54 52.57
C GLY A 16 -63.77 23.90 53.05
N ARG A 17 -63.10 24.58 53.98
CA ARG A 17 -61.91 24.21 54.76
C ARG A 17 -62.07 22.93 55.59
N GLY A 18 -60.96 22.24 55.89
CA GLY A 18 -60.86 21.35 57.05
C GLY A 18 -59.72 20.33 56.96
N ALA A 19 -58.89 20.25 57.98
CA ALA A 19 -57.61 19.55 58.01
C ALA A 19 -57.70 18.01 57.93
N ALA A 20 -56.79 17.40 57.18
CA ALA A 20 -56.47 15.97 57.28
C ALA A 20 -54.95 15.76 57.22
N SER A 21 -54.48 14.93 58.16
CA SER A 21 -53.12 14.52 58.50
C SER A 21 -52.21 14.19 57.30
N ARG A 22 -50.98 14.72 57.31
CA ARG A 22 -49.88 14.25 56.45
C ARG A 22 -49.29 12.94 57.02
N PRO A 23 -49.16 11.87 56.22
CA PRO A 23 -48.40 10.69 56.60
C PRO A 23 -46.90 11.00 56.68
N GLN A 24 -46.27 10.42 57.70
CA GLN A 24 -44.84 10.50 57.99
C GLN A 24 -44.01 9.77 56.90
N PRO A 25 -42.89 10.34 56.41
CA PRO A 25 -42.11 9.75 55.32
C PRO A 25 -41.25 8.57 55.77
N ASP A 26 -41.22 7.52 54.94
CA ASP A 26 -40.41 6.30 55.09
C ASP A 26 -38.90 6.58 55.20
N PRO A 27 -38.16 5.86 56.07
CA PRO A 27 -36.72 5.99 56.22
C PRO A 27 -35.99 5.09 55.22
N ALA A 28 -36.04 5.41 53.92
CA ALA A 28 -35.29 4.63 52.92
C ALA A 28 -34.95 5.40 51.62
N THR A 29 -34.44 6.62 51.73
CA THR A 29 -33.60 7.20 50.66
C THR A 29 -32.48 8.02 51.28
N ALA A 30 -31.37 7.36 51.61
CA ALA A 30 -30.11 8.07 51.75
C ALA A 30 -29.85 8.82 50.43
N PRO A 31 -29.43 10.09 50.45
CA PRO A 31 -29.14 10.81 49.21
C PRO A 31 -28.05 10.04 48.48
N GLU A 32 -28.34 9.64 47.23
CA GLU A 32 -27.34 9.04 46.35
C GLU A 32 -26.17 10.03 46.24
N VAL A 33 -25.07 9.72 46.93
CA VAL A 33 -23.85 10.52 46.87
C VAL A 33 -23.36 10.40 45.44
N ARG A 34 -23.67 11.39 44.60
CA ARG A 34 -23.06 11.53 43.28
C ARG A 34 -21.56 11.66 43.49
N VAL A 35 -20.83 10.57 43.31
CA VAL A 35 -19.38 10.56 43.31
C VAL A 35 -18.95 11.53 42.22
N ARG A 36 -18.35 12.66 42.62
CA ARG A 36 -17.73 13.61 41.68
C ARG A 36 -16.59 12.87 40.98
N LEU A 37 -16.84 12.40 39.76
CA LEU A 37 -15.87 11.67 38.90
C LEU A 37 -14.74 12.55 38.33
N GLY A 38 -14.66 13.82 38.71
CA GLY A 38 -13.75 14.81 38.12
C GLY A 38 -12.71 15.42 39.08
N GLY A 39 -12.55 14.90 40.29
CA GLY A 39 -11.50 15.37 41.22
C GLY A 39 -10.34 14.38 41.29
N ALA A 40 -9.14 14.82 40.94
CA ALA A 40 -7.91 14.16 41.40
C ALA A 40 -7.84 14.31 42.92
N GLY A 41 -8.46 13.38 43.67
CA GLY A 41 -8.25 13.31 45.10
C GLY A 41 -6.81 12.89 45.37
N ASP A 42 -6.16 13.53 46.34
CA ASP A 42 -4.71 13.40 46.63
C ASP A 42 -4.22 11.96 46.82
N GLY A 43 -5.10 10.98 47.09
CA GLY A 43 -4.76 9.56 47.18
C GLY A 43 -4.78 8.77 45.86
N GLY A 44 -5.48 9.24 44.82
CA GLY A 44 -5.67 8.48 43.56
C GLY A 44 -4.53 8.65 42.55
N THR A 45 -3.96 9.85 42.46
CA THR A 45 -2.84 10.17 41.57
C THR A 45 -1.54 9.51 42.03
N GLY A 46 -1.28 9.50 43.35
CA GLY A 46 -0.13 8.79 43.92
C GLY A 46 -0.17 7.28 43.67
N ALA A 47 -1.36 6.67 43.77
CA ALA A 47 -1.56 5.26 43.45
C ALA A 47 -1.26 4.92 41.98
N LEU A 48 -1.63 5.79 41.05
CA LEU A 48 -1.36 5.61 39.62
C LEU A 48 0.12 5.79 39.27
N ILE A 49 0.78 6.79 39.85
CA ILE A 49 2.23 7.01 39.65
C ILE A 49 3.02 5.85 40.26
N GLY A 50 2.64 5.39 41.45
CA GLY A 50 3.23 4.22 42.09
C GLY A 50 3.03 2.93 41.27
N ALA A 51 1.85 2.72 40.70
CA ALA A 51 1.58 1.59 39.82
C ALA A 51 2.38 1.67 38.50
N ALA A 52 2.55 2.86 37.92
CA ALA A 52 3.35 3.07 36.71
C ALA A 52 4.84 2.79 36.95
N GLY A 53 5.41 3.31 38.04
CA GLY A 53 6.80 3.05 38.41
C GLY A 53 7.05 1.58 38.80
N GLY A 54 6.14 0.99 39.58
CA GLY A 54 6.24 -0.41 40.00
C GLY A 54 6.13 -1.39 38.83
N SER A 55 5.22 -1.13 37.88
CA SER A 55 5.07 -1.97 36.69
C SER A 55 6.25 -1.83 35.72
N LEU A 56 6.89 -0.66 35.64
CA LEU A 56 8.08 -0.44 34.81
C LEU A 56 9.26 -1.23 35.36
N ALA A 57 9.53 -1.12 36.66
CA ALA A 57 10.61 -1.86 37.31
C ALA A 57 10.39 -3.39 37.24
N PHE A 58 9.14 -3.85 37.41
CA PHE A 58 8.79 -5.26 37.30
C PHE A 58 8.94 -5.79 35.87
N THR A 59 8.51 -5.02 34.87
CA THR A 59 8.63 -5.41 33.46
C THR A 59 10.09 -5.42 33.00
N TRP A 60 10.89 -4.44 33.45
CA TRP A 60 12.33 -4.41 33.24
C TRP A 60 13.04 -5.62 33.83
N LEU A 61 12.72 -6.00 35.06
CA LEU A 61 13.27 -7.20 35.69
C LEU A 61 12.88 -8.48 34.91
N LEU A 62 11.64 -8.57 34.44
CA LEU A 62 11.18 -9.70 33.64
C LEU A 62 11.91 -9.81 32.30
N TYR A 63 12.07 -8.70 31.59
CA TYR A 63 12.68 -8.65 30.25
C TYR A 63 14.21 -8.80 30.26
N GLU A 64 14.89 -8.19 31.22
CA GLU A 64 16.37 -8.14 31.23
C GLU A 64 17.00 -9.26 32.07
N ARG A 65 16.29 -9.78 33.08
CA ARG A 65 16.88 -10.73 34.04
C ARG A 65 16.27 -12.11 34.03
N LEU A 66 15.00 -12.28 33.65
CA LEU A 66 14.30 -13.55 33.78
C LEU A 66 13.97 -14.23 32.45
N LEU A 67 13.66 -13.46 31.39
CA LEU A 67 13.17 -13.99 30.12
C LEU A 67 14.08 -13.51 28.97
N PRO A 68 14.39 -14.33 27.96
CA PRO A 68 15.21 -13.94 26.82
C PRO A 68 14.38 -13.17 25.78
N PHE A 69 13.66 -12.14 26.22
CA PHE A 69 12.84 -11.30 25.34
C PHE A 69 13.62 -10.05 24.92
N SER A 70 13.63 -9.75 23.62
CA SER A 70 14.21 -8.52 23.05
C SER A 70 13.15 -7.76 22.24
N GLY A 71 13.18 -6.43 22.32
CA GLY A 71 12.31 -5.54 21.52
C GLY A 71 11.48 -4.54 22.34
N ALA A 72 11.53 -3.27 21.93
CA ALA A 72 10.83 -2.16 22.61
C ALA A 72 9.30 -2.28 22.55
N PHE A 73 8.76 -2.83 21.46
CA PHE A 73 7.30 -3.01 21.31
C PHE A 73 6.74 -3.96 22.36
N GLY A 74 7.34 -5.15 22.49
CA GLY A 74 6.94 -6.14 23.48
C GLY A 74 7.08 -5.59 24.89
N PHE A 75 8.17 -4.88 25.15
CA PHE A 75 8.44 -4.24 26.44
C PHE A 75 7.33 -3.26 26.84
N LEU A 76 6.96 -2.33 25.95
CA LEU A 76 5.93 -1.31 26.22
C LEU A 76 4.54 -1.92 26.39
N LEU A 77 4.20 -2.95 25.61
CA LEU A 77 2.92 -3.66 25.74
C LEU A 77 2.84 -4.40 27.09
N CYS A 78 3.88 -5.16 27.44
CA CYS A 78 3.96 -5.86 28.72
C CYS A 78 3.93 -4.87 29.90
N TRP A 79 4.63 -3.74 29.77
CA TRP A 79 4.61 -2.68 30.76
C TRP A 79 3.20 -2.12 30.96
N TYR A 80 2.50 -1.77 29.88
CA TYR A 80 1.15 -1.22 29.95
C TYR A 80 0.14 -2.21 30.55
N LEU A 81 0.22 -3.50 30.19
CA LEU A 81 -0.61 -4.54 30.78
C LEU A 81 -0.34 -4.72 32.28
N ASN A 82 0.94 -4.72 32.68
CA ASN A 82 1.33 -4.77 34.09
C ASN A 82 0.88 -3.51 34.84
N PHE A 83 0.95 -2.34 34.21
CA PHE A 83 0.45 -1.09 34.77
C PHE A 83 -1.05 -1.16 35.04
N LEU A 84 -1.87 -1.63 34.10
CA LEU A 84 -3.30 -1.81 34.29
C LEU A 84 -3.61 -2.84 35.39
N ALA A 85 -2.87 -3.94 35.45
CA ALA A 85 -3.02 -4.96 36.48
C ALA A 85 -2.69 -4.43 37.88
N MET A 86 -1.58 -3.69 38.02
CA MET A 86 -1.18 -3.05 39.28
C MET A 86 -2.14 -1.92 39.68
N ALA A 87 -2.58 -1.09 38.73
CA ALA A 87 -3.55 -0.03 38.97
C ALA A 87 -4.90 -0.60 39.45
N TRP A 88 -5.34 -1.72 38.87
CA TRP A 88 -6.53 -2.44 39.32
C TRP A 88 -6.34 -3.05 40.73
N GLY A 89 -5.18 -3.66 40.99
CA GLY A 89 -4.84 -4.24 42.29
C GLY A 89 -4.85 -3.20 43.41
N VAL A 90 -4.18 -2.06 43.21
CA VAL A 90 -4.17 -0.94 44.16
C VAL A 90 -5.58 -0.36 44.33
N ALA A 91 -6.33 -0.22 43.23
CA ALA A 91 -7.71 0.28 43.30
C ALA A 91 -8.64 -0.66 44.08
N ARG A 92 -8.44 -1.99 43.99
CA ARG A 92 -9.24 -2.97 44.72
C ARG A 92 -8.87 -3.05 46.21
N LEU A 93 -7.65 -2.66 46.58
CA LEU A 93 -7.21 -2.54 47.98
C LEU A 93 -7.75 -1.28 48.66
N MET A 94 -7.93 -0.20 47.89
CA MET A 94 -8.37 1.10 48.43
C MET A 94 -9.88 1.34 48.32
N TRP A 95 -10.58 0.71 47.36
CA TRP A 95 -11.99 0.97 47.08
C TRP A 95 -12.81 -0.29 46.77
N ASP A 96 -14.14 -0.14 46.82
CA ASP A 96 -15.11 -1.19 46.46
C ASP A 96 -14.98 -1.65 44.99
N ALA A 97 -15.38 -2.90 44.73
CA ALA A 97 -15.21 -3.55 43.43
C ALA A 97 -15.89 -2.81 42.25
N ARG A 98 -16.99 -2.10 42.50
CA ARG A 98 -17.66 -1.28 41.47
C ARG A 98 -16.82 -0.03 41.15
N THR A 99 -16.35 0.66 42.17
CA THR A 99 -15.48 1.83 42.07
C THR A 99 -14.14 1.49 41.42
N ALA A 100 -13.53 0.35 41.76
CA ALA A 100 -12.30 -0.12 41.14
C ALA A 100 -12.45 -0.40 39.63
N ARG A 101 -13.59 -0.99 39.22
CA ARG A 101 -13.91 -1.21 37.79
C ARG A 101 -14.10 0.11 37.04
N ASP A 102 -14.83 1.05 37.62
CA ASP A 102 -15.05 2.36 36.99
C ASP A 102 -13.75 3.16 36.88
N ARG A 103 -12.86 3.08 37.88
CA ARG A 103 -11.52 3.68 37.82
C ARG A 103 -10.62 3.05 36.77
N LEU A 104 -10.63 1.72 36.62
CA LEU A 104 -9.90 1.03 35.56
C LEU A 104 -10.37 1.44 34.15
N ILE A 105 -11.69 1.56 33.97
CA ILE A 105 -12.25 2.06 32.69
C ILE A 105 -11.83 3.51 32.46
N GLN A 106 -11.91 4.36 33.49
CA GLN A 106 -11.49 5.75 33.42
C GLN A 106 -10.00 5.89 33.04
N THR A 107 -9.11 5.12 33.66
CA THR A 107 -7.67 5.16 33.36
C THR A 107 -7.36 4.61 31.97
N THR A 108 -8.01 3.54 31.55
CA THR A 108 -7.86 2.98 30.20
C THR A 108 -8.30 3.98 29.14
N VAL A 109 -9.48 4.60 29.29
CA VAL A 109 -9.99 5.59 28.35
C VAL A 109 -9.14 6.87 28.36
N ALA A 110 -8.68 7.33 29.53
CA ALA A 110 -7.82 8.51 29.64
C ALA A 110 -6.44 8.28 29.02
N THR A 111 -5.82 7.13 29.27
CA THR A 111 -4.52 6.79 28.65
C THR A 111 -4.65 6.56 27.15
N ALA A 112 -5.73 5.93 26.68
CA ALA A 112 -6.01 5.82 25.25
C ALA A 112 -6.24 7.19 24.58
N GLY A 113 -6.96 8.10 25.24
CA GLY A 113 -7.17 9.46 24.75
C GLY A 113 -5.87 10.27 24.72
N LEU A 114 -5.03 10.15 25.76
CA LEU A 114 -3.72 10.79 25.83
C LEU A 114 -2.78 10.24 24.75
N LEU A 115 -2.81 8.92 24.51
CA LEU A 115 -2.08 8.28 23.44
C LEU A 115 -2.47 8.92 22.10
N VAL A 116 -3.75 8.94 21.72
CA VAL A 116 -4.21 9.58 20.46
C VAL A 116 -3.72 11.02 20.32
N VAL A 117 -3.72 11.81 21.39
CA VAL A 117 -3.19 13.18 21.36
C VAL A 117 -1.68 13.20 21.15
N ALA A 118 -0.94 12.33 21.84
CA ALA A 118 0.50 12.19 21.66
C ALA A 118 0.86 11.78 20.24
N LEU A 119 0.08 10.88 19.63
CA LEU A 119 0.24 10.44 18.24
C LEU A 119 0.07 11.59 17.24
N ILE A 120 -0.98 12.38 17.39
CA ILE A 120 -1.20 13.55 16.54
C ILE A 120 -0.08 14.58 16.73
N ALA A 121 0.33 14.79 17.99
CA ALA A 121 1.42 15.71 18.31
C ALA A 121 2.76 15.24 17.71
N ASP A 122 3.04 13.94 17.75
CA ASP A 122 4.21 13.32 17.14
C ASP A 122 4.20 13.49 15.62
N GLN A 123 3.11 13.11 14.94
CA GLN A 123 3.02 13.24 13.48
C GLN A 123 3.17 14.69 13.01
N VAL A 124 2.58 15.65 13.73
CA VAL A 124 2.74 17.09 13.44
C VAL A 124 4.17 17.54 13.73
N GLY A 125 4.74 17.12 14.86
CA GLY A 125 6.12 17.42 15.23
C GLY A 125 7.15 16.87 14.24
N TYR A 126 6.93 15.66 13.74
CA TYR A 126 7.79 14.99 12.77
C TYR A 126 7.81 15.74 11.43
N VAL A 127 6.64 16.13 10.92
CA VAL A 127 6.53 16.92 9.69
C VAL A 127 7.18 18.30 9.85
N LEU A 128 7.02 18.94 11.02
CA LEU A 128 7.67 20.22 11.34
C LEU A 128 9.20 20.07 11.31
N PHE A 129 9.74 19.09 12.04
CA PHE A 129 11.18 18.88 12.17
C PHE A 129 11.84 18.52 10.84
N ARG A 130 11.24 17.60 10.07
CA ARG A 130 11.79 17.18 8.76
C ARG A 130 11.58 18.24 7.67
N GLY A 131 10.50 19.00 7.75
CA GLY A 131 10.16 20.04 6.78
C GLY A 131 10.93 21.34 6.96
N GLU A 132 11.40 21.66 8.17
CA GLU A 132 12.12 22.90 8.51
C GLU A 132 13.32 23.15 7.58
N HIS A 133 14.09 22.09 7.30
CA HIS A 133 15.34 22.20 6.53
C HIS A 133 15.11 22.80 5.13
N ALA A 134 14.02 22.42 4.45
CA ALA A 134 13.69 22.97 3.13
C ALA A 134 12.73 24.17 3.21
N ALA A 135 11.81 24.22 4.18
CA ALA A 135 10.84 25.31 4.32
C ALA A 135 11.47 26.64 4.82
N SER A 136 12.63 26.58 5.48
CA SER A 136 13.36 27.78 5.95
C SER A 136 13.89 28.64 4.80
N HIS A 137 14.01 28.09 3.59
CA HIS A 137 14.55 28.81 2.45
C HIS A 137 13.44 29.41 1.57
N LEU A 138 13.55 30.71 1.26
CA LEU A 138 12.53 31.44 0.48
C LEU A 138 12.37 30.93 -0.96
N ASN A 139 13.39 30.27 -1.53
CA ASN A 139 13.30 29.67 -2.87
C ASN A 139 12.24 28.56 -2.93
N PHE A 140 11.97 27.88 -1.80
CA PHE A 140 10.98 26.81 -1.76
C PHE A 140 9.57 27.31 -2.13
N PHE A 141 9.22 28.52 -1.71
CA PHE A 141 7.90 29.11 -1.97
C PHE A 141 7.83 29.91 -3.28
N THR A 142 8.97 30.28 -3.86
CA THR A 142 9.04 31.23 -5.00
C THR A 142 9.51 30.59 -6.31
N GLN A 143 10.15 29.42 -6.26
CA GLN A 143 10.67 28.72 -7.44
C GLN A 143 9.89 27.44 -7.73
N THR A 144 9.95 26.98 -8.98
CA THR A 144 9.47 25.67 -9.41
C THR A 144 10.62 24.68 -9.60
N MET A 145 10.29 23.41 -9.82
CA MET A 145 11.29 22.37 -10.06
C MET A 145 11.75 22.29 -11.53
N GLN A 146 11.31 23.21 -12.40
CA GLN A 146 11.52 23.14 -13.85
C GLN A 146 13.00 23.19 -14.25
N SER A 147 13.78 24.04 -13.59
CA SER A 147 15.21 24.26 -13.84
C SER A 147 16.10 23.61 -12.77
N THR A 148 15.55 22.73 -11.96
CA THR A 148 16.22 22.15 -10.78
C THR A 148 16.40 20.65 -11.01
N ALA A 149 17.64 20.20 -11.04
CA ALA A 149 17.95 18.78 -11.15
C ALA A 149 17.70 18.08 -9.80
N THR A 150 17.58 16.75 -9.83
CA THR A 150 17.35 15.92 -8.63
C THR A 150 18.43 16.03 -7.56
N LEU A 151 19.64 16.49 -7.92
CA LEU A 151 20.81 16.70 -7.05
C LEU A 151 21.10 18.18 -6.78
N SER A 152 20.28 19.12 -7.26
CA SER A 152 20.53 20.54 -7.03
C SER A 152 20.31 20.90 -5.56
N PRO A 153 21.17 21.74 -4.95
CA PRO A 153 21.10 22.08 -3.54
C PRO A 153 19.72 22.60 -3.12
N ILE A 154 19.37 22.48 -1.83
CA ILE A 154 18.10 22.97 -1.26
C ILE A 154 17.83 24.44 -1.56
N THR A 155 18.86 25.24 -1.85
CA THR A 155 18.76 26.66 -2.26
C THR A 155 18.21 26.90 -3.66
N SER A 156 17.99 25.84 -4.44
CA SER A 156 17.42 25.89 -5.79
C SER A 156 16.16 25.02 -5.89
N GLY A 157 15.15 25.51 -6.61
CA GLY A 157 13.88 24.82 -6.80
C GLY A 157 12.93 24.93 -5.61
N GLY A 158 11.65 24.67 -5.86
CA GLY A 158 10.59 24.84 -4.88
C GLY A 158 9.27 24.22 -5.30
N ALA A 159 8.26 24.35 -4.43
CA ALA A 159 6.94 23.76 -4.58
C ALA A 159 5.89 24.77 -5.08
N LEU A 160 6.29 25.91 -5.66
CA LEU A 160 5.35 26.96 -6.08
C LEU A 160 4.29 26.42 -7.06
N ASN A 161 4.69 25.58 -8.02
CA ASN A 161 3.77 24.95 -8.97
C ASN A 161 2.73 24.05 -8.27
N ALA A 162 3.13 23.33 -7.22
CA ALA A 162 2.23 22.47 -6.46
C ALA A 162 1.28 23.26 -5.54
N ILE A 163 1.74 24.39 -4.98
CA ILE A 163 0.92 25.28 -4.15
C ILE A 163 -0.20 25.88 -4.99
N VAL A 164 0.15 26.47 -6.14
CA VAL A 164 -0.83 27.08 -7.05
C VAL A 164 -1.81 26.03 -7.56
N GLY A 165 -1.32 24.88 -8.03
CA GLY A 165 -2.19 23.80 -8.49
C GLY A 165 -3.15 23.30 -7.42
N SER A 166 -2.73 23.20 -6.17
CA SER A 166 -3.62 22.80 -5.06
C SER A 166 -4.72 23.83 -4.80
N LEU A 167 -4.37 25.12 -4.80
CA LEU A 167 -5.32 26.20 -4.53
C LEU A 167 -6.36 26.32 -5.65
N GLU A 168 -5.95 26.20 -6.90
CA GLU A 168 -6.84 26.24 -8.07
C GLU A 168 -7.77 25.02 -8.11
N GLN A 169 -7.21 23.81 -7.96
CA GLN A 169 -7.99 22.57 -7.96
C GLN A 169 -9.01 22.55 -6.83
N LEU A 170 -8.61 22.93 -5.61
CA LEU A 170 -9.51 23.01 -4.47
C LEU A 170 -10.53 24.13 -4.62
N GLY A 171 -10.12 25.28 -5.16
CA GLY A 171 -10.99 26.43 -5.41
C GLY A 171 -12.12 26.07 -6.38
N LEU A 172 -11.77 25.46 -7.51
CA LEU A 172 -12.73 24.96 -8.49
C LEU A 172 -13.62 23.85 -7.90
N ALA A 173 -13.04 22.90 -7.17
CA ALA A 173 -13.83 21.84 -6.52
C ALA A 173 -14.83 22.41 -5.51
N THR A 174 -14.43 23.43 -4.74
CA THR A 174 -15.31 24.12 -3.79
C THR A 174 -16.40 24.91 -4.52
N LEU A 175 -16.05 25.57 -5.63
CA LEU A 175 -16.99 26.32 -6.48
C LEU A 175 -18.12 25.43 -7.00
N PHE A 176 -17.85 24.18 -7.34
CA PHE A 176 -18.88 23.22 -7.77
C PHE A 176 -19.55 22.49 -6.61
N ALA A 177 -18.77 21.95 -5.66
CA ALA A 177 -19.30 21.09 -4.60
C ALA A 177 -20.18 21.84 -3.60
N VAL A 178 -19.84 23.08 -3.25
CA VAL A 178 -20.56 23.82 -2.20
C VAL A 178 -21.97 24.24 -2.63
N PRO A 179 -22.17 24.90 -3.78
CA PRO A 179 -23.52 25.27 -4.23
C PRO A 179 -24.39 24.04 -4.46
N LEU A 180 -23.87 23.01 -5.13
CA LEU A 180 -24.60 21.76 -5.39
C LEU A 180 -24.94 21.02 -4.10
N GLY A 181 -24.00 20.94 -3.16
CA GLY A 181 -24.21 20.26 -1.89
C GLY A 181 -25.22 20.97 -0.98
N ILE A 182 -25.14 22.30 -0.89
CA ILE A 182 -26.12 23.08 -0.12
C ILE A 182 -27.50 23.03 -0.78
N ALA A 183 -27.57 23.13 -2.12
CA ALA A 183 -28.83 23.02 -2.84
C ALA A 183 -29.50 21.65 -2.61
N ALA A 184 -28.74 20.55 -2.69
CA ALA A 184 -29.22 19.21 -2.39
C ALA A 184 -29.68 19.09 -0.93
N ALA A 185 -28.94 19.65 0.02
CA ALA A 185 -29.31 19.66 1.44
C ALA A 185 -30.61 20.42 1.70
N VAL A 186 -30.78 21.61 1.11
CA VAL A 186 -32.01 22.41 1.18
C VAL A 186 -33.18 21.64 0.56
N PHE A 187 -32.99 21.03 -0.61
CA PHE A 187 -34.02 20.22 -1.26
C PHE A 187 -34.50 19.06 -0.37
N MET A 188 -33.57 18.34 0.26
CA MET A 188 -33.90 17.19 1.12
C MET A 188 -34.45 17.57 2.51
N SER A 189 -34.18 18.78 3.01
CA SER A 189 -34.59 19.22 4.36
C SER A 189 -35.83 20.10 4.36
N GLU A 190 -36.00 20.98 3.38
CA GLU A 190 -37.06 22.00 3.37
C GLU A 190 -38.14 21.74 2.31
N ILE A 191 -37.75 21.37 1.08
CA ILE A 191 -38.71 21.17 -0.03
C ILE A 191 -39.38 19.79 0.06
N GLY A 192 -38.57 18.75 0.28
CA GLY A 192 -39.06 17.37 0.34
C GLY A 192 -39.54 16.85 -1.03
N GLY A 193 -40.44 15.86 -1.01
CA GLY A 193 -41.02 15.24 -2.21
C GLY A 193 -40.56 13.80 -2.48
N ARG A 194 -41.11 13.18 -3.54
CA ARG A 194 -40.83 11.77 -3.89
C ARG A 194 -39.35 11.54 -4.23
N LEU A 195 -38.67 12.55 -4.75
CA LEU A 195 -37.25 12.51 -5.13
C LEU A 195 -36.27 12.71 -3.96
N ALA A 196 -36.73 13.21 -2.80
CA ALA A 196 -35.83 13.46 -1.65
C ALA A 196 -35.24 12.15 -1.08
N ARG A 197 -35.99 11.04 -1.10
CA ARG A 197 -35.50 9.73 -0.67
C ARG A 197 -34.42 9.17 -1.63
N PRO A 198 -34.64 9.09 -2.96
CA PRO A 198 -33.61 8.70 -3.92
C PRO A 198 -32.34 9.55 -3.84
N VAL A 199 -32.47 10.88 -3.81
CA VAL A 199 -31.32 11.79 -3.73
C VAL A 199 -30.52 11.53 -2.46
N ARG A 200 -31.21 11.34 -1.32
CA ARG A 200 -30.57 10.95 -0.06
C ARG A 200 -29.78 9.65 -0.23
N THR A 201 -30.40 8.60 -0.77
CA THR A 201 -29.74 7.31 -0.98
C THR A 201 -28.50 7.43 -1.87
N VAL A 202 -28.56 8.22 -2.95
CA VAL A 202 -27.40 8.47 -3.83
C VAL A 202 -26.29 9.18 -3.07
N VAL A 203 -26.60 10.24 -2.34
CA VAL A 203 -25.61 10.99 -1.54
C VAL A 203 -24.98 10.10 -0.45
N GLU A 204 -25.77 9.22 0.18
CA GLU A 204 -25.28 8.22 1.15
C GLU A 204 -24.34 7.22 0.47
N ALA A 205 -24.73 6.69 -0.69
CA ALA A 205 -23.92 5.73 -1.45
C ALA A 205 -22.59 6.34 -1.92
N MET A 206 -22.58 7.61 -2.31
CA MET A 206 -21.35 8.31 -2.72
C MET A 206 -20.32 8.41 -1.59
N THR A 207 -20.75 8.45 -0.32
CA THR A 207 -19.80 8.46 0.83
C THR A 207 -19.08 7.12 1.02
N ALA A 208 -19.60 6.03 0.46
CA ALA A 208 -19.00 4.70 0.56
C ALA A 208 -18.01 4.40 -0.58
N LEU A 209 -17.94 5.26 -1.60
CA LEU A 209 -17.04 5.05 -2.73
C LEU A 209 -15.58 5.30 -2.32
N PRO A 210 -14.64 4.39 -2.64
CA PRO A 210 -13.22 4.64 -2.46
C PRO A 210 -12.76 5.86 -3.27
N SER A 211 -11.83 6.67 -2.74
CA SER A 211 -11.43 7.92 -3.40
C SER A 211 -10.79 7.73 -4.78
N ILE A 212 -10.13 6.59 -5.01
CA ILE A 212 -9.59 6.22 -6.32
C ILE A 212 -10.69 6.00 -7.38
N VAL A 213 -11.89 5.55 -6.96
CA VAL A 213 -13.01 5.29 -7.88
C VAL A 213 -13.54 6.60 -8.47
N ALA A 214 -13.56 7.68 -7.70
CA ALA A 214 -13.90 9.00 -8.23
C ALA A 214 -12.88 9.48 -9.29
N GLY A 215 -11.59 9.23 -9.05
CA GLY A 215 -10.54 9.50 -10.04
C GLY A 215 -10.68 8.66 -11.32
N LEU A 216 -10.92 7.35 -11.17
CA LEU A 216 -11.16 6.43 -12.29
C LEU A 216 -12.42 6.81 -13.09
N PHE A 217 -13.49 7.24 -12.42
CA PHE A 217 -14.71 7.69 -13.08
C PHE A 217 -14.45 8.91 -13.97
N ILE A 218 -13.75 9.92 -13.44
CA ILE A 218 -13.40 11.11 -14.22
C ILE A 218 -12.39 10.79 -15.32
N LEU A 219 -11.42 9.92 -15.07
CA LEU A 219 -10.52 9.41 -16.11
C LEU A 219 -11.30 8.74 -17.24
N GLY A 220 -12.23 7.84 -16.91
CA GLY A 220 -13.05 7.13 -17.89
C GLY A 220 -13.95 8.07 -18.69
N VAL A 221 -14.75 8.90 -18.01
CA VAL A 221 -15.75 9.74 -18.68
C VAL A 221 -15.11 10.98 -19.29
N VAL A 222 -14.42 11.79 -18.50
CA VAL A 222 -13.95 13.11 -18.94
C VAL A 222 -12.73 12.99 -19.84
N ILE A 223 -11.76 12.16 -19.48
CA ILE A 223 -10.50 12.07 -20.25
C ILE A 223 -10.65 11.10 -21.42
N LEU A 224 -11.10 9.86 -21.17
CA LEU A 224 -11.14 8.83 -22.22
C LEU A 224 -12.34 8.98 -23.17
N THR A 225 -13.56 9.30 -22.69
CA THR A 225 -14.73 9.42 -23.59
C THR A 225 -14.92 10.80 -24.20
N LEU A 226 -14.68 11.89 -23.45
CA LEU A 226 -14.80 13.25 -23.98
C LEU A 226 -13.50 13.78 -24.61
N GLY A 227 -12.39 13.04 -24.51
CA GLY A 227 -11.11 13.38 -25.14
C GLY A 227 -10.38 14.57 -24.49
N LEU A 228 -10.74 14.97 -23.27
CA LEU A 228 -10.04 16.02 -22.55
C LEU A 228 -8.69 15.49 -22.04
N GLN A 229 -7.68 16.35 -21.99
CA GLN A 229 -6.37 16.00 -21.44
C GLN A 229 -6.42 15.95 -19.90
N LYS A 230 -5.41 15.31 -19.30
CA LYS A 230 -5.20 15.39 -17.85
C LYS A 230 -4.89 16.84 -17.48
N SER A 231 -5.65 17.40 -16.54
CA SER A 231 -5.54 18.81 -16.16
C SER A 231 -6.03 19.08 -14.74
N GLY A 232 -5.76 20.29 -14.24
CA GLY A 232 -6.29 20.75 -12.96
C GLY A 232 -7.82 20.71 -12.90
N PHE A 233 -8.48 21.02 -14.00
CA PHE A 233 -9.93 20.97 -14.13
C PHE A 233 -10.45 19.54 -13.97
N ALA A 234 -9.84 18.56 -14.64
CA ALA A 234 -10.19 17.15 -14.47
C ALA A 234 -10.01 16.70 -13.00
N ALA A 235 -8.92 17.11 -12.34
CA ALA A 235 -8.76 16.87 -10.91
C ALA A 235 -9.83 17.54 -10.04
N SER A 236 -10.20 18.78 -10.33
CA SER A 236 -11.25 19.49 -9.58
C SER A 236 -12.61 18.81 -9.68
N LEU A 237 -12.94 18.19 -10.82
CA LEU A 237 -14.16 17.39 -10.99
C LEU A 237 -14.14 16.14 -10.11
N ALA A 238 -12.99 15.44 -10.06
CA ALA A 238 -12.84 14.25 -9.21
C ALA A 238 -12.94 14.62 -7.72
N LEU A 239 -12.32 15.73 -7.30
CA LEU A 239 -12.45 16.26 -5.94
C LEU A 239 -13.88 16.69 -5.62
N THR A 240 -14.61 17.25 -6.59
CA THR A 240 -16.03 17.64 -6.42
C THR A 240 -16.90 16.44 -6.07
N VAL A 241 -16.72 15.31 -6.76
CA VAL A 241 -17.44 14.05 -6.49
C VAL A 241 -17.23 13.58 -5.05
N MET A 242 -16.02 13.75 -4.51
CA MET A 242 -15.66 13.37 -3.14
C MET A 242 -16.18 14.36 -2.08
N MET A 243 -16.12 15.66 -2.37
CA MET A 243 -16.51 16.72 -1.43
C MET A 243 -18.04 16.87 -1.31
N MET A 244 -18.77 16.71 -2.42
CA MET A 244 -20.22 16.94 -2.49
C MET A 244 -21.02 16.17 -1.42
N PRO A 245 -20.83 14.85 -1.21
CA PRO A 245 -21.67 14.13 -0.27
C PRO A 245 -21.42 14.53 1.19
N ILE A 246 -20.19 14.91 1.54
CA ILE A 246 -19.82 15.39 2.87
C ILE A 246 -20.51 16.73 3.15
N VAL A 247 -20.39 17.69 2.22
CA VAL A 247 -21.02 19.01 2.36
C VAL A 247 -22.53 18.88 2.44
N THR A 248 -23.13 18.04 1.58
CA THR A 248 -24.58 17.82 1.56
C THR A 248 -25.09 17.28 2.89
N ARG A 249 -24.44 16.27 3.44
CA ARG A 249 -24.88 15.63 4.70
C ARG A 249 -24.71 16.53 5.90
N ALA A 250 -23.56 17.18 6.02
CA ALA A 250 -23.32 18.09 7.11
C ALA A 250 -24.26 19.32 7.02
N ALA A 251 -24.53 19.84 5.83
CA ALA A 251 -25.47 20.93 5.63
C ALA A 251 -26.91 20.51 5.97
N GLU A 252 -27.35 19.31 5.58
CA GLU A 252 -28.69 18.81 5.89
C GLU A 252 -28.93 18.74 7.41
N VAL A 253 -27.96 18.20 8.16
CA VAL A 253 -28.04 18.10 9.62
C VAL A 253 -28.16 19.49 10.24
N VAL A 254 -27.35 20.45 9.79
CA VAL A 254 -27.36 21.82 10.31
C VAL A 254 -28.69 22.53 10.01
N ILE A 255 -29.21 22.41 8.78
CA ILE A 255 -30.47 23.05 8.38
C ILE A 255 -31.63 22.50 9.22
N ARG A 256 -31.64 21.19 9.50
CA ARG A 256 -32.66 20.56 10.36
C ARG A 256 -32.65 21.05 11.80
N LEU A 257 -31.52 21.55 12.31
CA LEU A 257 -31.41 22.10 13.67
C LEU A 257 -32.06 23.48 13.81
N VAL A 258 -32.41 24.16 12.71
CA VAL A 258 -33.11 25.44 12.78
C VAL A 258 -34.51 25.22 13.40
N PRO A 259 -34.88 25.97 14.46
CA PRO A 259 -36.19 25.81 15.12
C PRO A 259 -37.36 26.01 14.16
N GLY A 260 -38.37 25.13 14.25
CA GLY A 260 -39.59 25.22 13.43
C GLY A 260 -40.37 26.53 13.62
N THR A 261 -40.34 27.10 14.84
CA THR A 261 -41.04 28.35 15.17
C THR A 261 -40.59 29.55 14.33
N LEU A 262 -39.32 29.60 13.91
CA LEU A 262 -38.82 30.65 13.01
C LEU A 262 -39.38 30.49 11.60
N ARG A 263 -39.61 29.24 11.15
CA ARG A 263 -40.23 28.95 9.85
C ARG A 263 -41.70 29.36 9.88
N GLU A 264 -42.44 28.93 10.90
CA GLU A 264 -43.85 29.26 11.10
C GLU A 264 -44.09 30.77 11.20
N ALA A 265 -43.23 31.50 11.93
CA ALA A 265 -43.30 32.96 12.01
C ALA A 265 -43.09 33.63 10.64
N SER A 266 -42.17 33.12 9.81
CA SER A 266 -41.96 33.63 8.46
C SER A 266 -43.16 33.37 7.53
N TYR A 267 -43.81 32.22 7.65
CA TYR A 267 -45.02 31.91 6.88
C TYR A 267 -46.20 32.77 7.31
N ALA A 268 -46.35 33.03 8.62
CA ALA A 268 -47.38 33.91 9.16
C ALA A 268 -47.23 35.37 8.67
N LEU A 269 -46.00 35.82 8.40
CA LEU A 269 -45.71 37.14 7.80
C LEU A 269 -45.93 37.18 6.27
N GLY A 270 -46.49 36.12 5.66
CA GLY A 270 -46.73 36.03 4.22
C GLY A 270 -45.49 35.67 3.39
N GLY A 271 -44.43 35.16 4.02
CA GLY A 271 -43.24 34.67 3.32
C GLY A 271 -43.53 33.40 2.52
N SER A 272 -43.06 33.31 1.27
CA SER A 272 -43.05 32.06 0.53
C SER A 272 -41.94 31.13 1.02
N GLN A 273 -42.08 29.81 0.83
CA GLN A 273 -41.07 28.81 1.24
C GLN A 273 -39.66 29.15 0.76
N TRP A 274 -39.51 29.60 -0.49
CA TRP A 274 -38.21 30.06 -1.01
C TRP A 274 -37.67 31.28 -0.26
N ARG A 275 -38.51 32.29 0.03
CA ARG A 275 -38.10 33.47 0.81
C ARG A 275 -37.77 33.10 2.25
N THR A 276 -38.50 32.18 2.87
CA THR A 276 -38.22 31.67 4.21
C THR A 276 -36.88 30.95 4.26
N VAL A 277 -36.57 30.11 3.27
CA VAL A 277 -35.28 29.43 3.18
C VAL A 277 -34.12 30.43 3.02
N LEU A 278 -34.23 31.36 2.07
CA LEU A 278 -33.15 32.32 1.78
C LEU A 278 -32.93 33.34 2.90
N ASN A 279 -34.01 33.87 3.50
CA ASN A 279 -33.92 35.00 4.43
C ASN A 279 -33.92 34.58 5.91
N VAL A 280 -34.39 33.37 6.25
CA VAL A 280 -34.52 32.91 7.64
C VAL A 280 -33.67 31.68 7.90
N VAL A 281 -33.85 30.60 7.11
CA VAL A 281 -33.19 29.31 7.39
C VAL A 281 -31.69 29.37 7.11
N LEU A 282 -31.26 29.73 5.89
CA LEU A 282 -29.83 29.76 5.52
C LEU A 282 -29.02 30.75 6.37
N PRO A 283 -29.50 31.98 6.69
CA PRO A 283 -28.77 32.89 7.56
C PRO A 283 -28.66 32.37 9.00
N THR A 284 -29.71 31.71 9.52
CA THR A 284 -29.69 31.12 10.87
C THR A 284 -28.73 29.92 10.94
N ALA A 285 -28.68 29.12 9.87
CA ALA A 285 -27.81 27.96 9.73
C ALA A 285 -26.35 28.30 9.35
N ARG A 286 -26.05 29.54 8.94
CA ARG A 286 -24.76 29.96 8.35
C ARG A 286 -23.52 29.47 9.11
N PRO A 287 -23.39 29.58 10.45
CA PRO A 287 -22.20 29.10 11.16
C PRO A 287 -22.00 27.58 11.06
N GLY A 288 -23.09 26.82 11.03
CA GLY A 288 -23.04 25.37 10.82
C GLY A 288 -22.79 25.00 9.36
N LEU A 289 -23.35 25.76 8.39
CA LEU A 289 -23.09 25.56 6.96
C LEU A 289 -21.62 25.80 6.63
N VAL A 290 -21.01 26.83 7.21
CA VAL A 290 -19.56 27.05 7.07
C VAL A 290 -18.77 25.87 7.62
N THR A 291 -19.19 25.30 8.75
CA THR A 291 -18.55 24.10 9.31
C THR A 291 -18.71 22.89 8.39
N ALA A 292 -19.88 22.72 7.75
CA ALA A 292 -20.13 21.67 6.76
C ALA A 292 -19.22 21.80 5.53
N VAL A 293 -19.05 23.01 5.01
CA VAL A 293 -18.16 23.30 3.88
C VAL A 293 -16.69 23.04 4.25
N VAL A 294 -16.28 23.49 5.44
CA VAL A 294 -14.93 23.24 5.98
C VAL A 294 -14.65 21.74 6.10
N LEU A 295 -15.61 20.94 6.58
CA LEU A 295 -15.44 19.49 6.68
C LEU A 295 -15.28 18.82 5.30
N GLY A 296 -15.98 19.32 4.27
CA GLY A 296 -15.81 18.87 2.89
C GLY A 296 -14.44 19.24 2.32
N MET A 297 -14.03 20.50 2.45
CA MET A 297 -12.70 20.97 2.00
C MET A 297 -11.57 20.22 2.70
N ALA A 298 -11.71 19.95 3.99
CA ALA A 298 -10.74 19.21 4.79
C ALA A 298 -10.37 17.86 4.16
N ARG A 299 -11.37 17.14 3.64
CA ARG A 299 -11.16 15.89 2.92
C ARG A 299 -10.45 16.17 1.61
N GLY A 300 -10.99 17.07 0.78
CA GLY A 300 -10.50 17.36 -0.57
C GLY A 300 -9.05 17.83 -0.65
N VAL A 301 -8.58 18.66 0.29
CA VAL A 301 -7.22 19.25 0.24
C VAL A 301 -6.12 18.19 0.30
N GLY A 302 -6.36 17.07 1.01
CA GLY A 302 -5.38 16.02 1.23
C GLY A 302 -5.53 14.79 0.31
N GLU A 303 -6.42 14.82 -0.67
CA GLU A 303 -6.68 13.66 -1.53
C GLU A 303 -5.62 13.49 -2.62
N THR A 304 -4.77 12.48 -2.50
CA THR A 304 -3.80 12.11 -3.54
C THR A 304 -4.42 11.19 -4.60
N SER A 305 -5.22 10.21 -4.19
CA SER A 305 -5.70 9.11 -5.04
C SER A 305 -6.49 9.55 -6.28
N PRO A 306 -7.53 10.41 -6.18
CA PRO A 306 -8.28 10.85 -7.37
C PRO A 306 -7.41 11.71 -8.30
N VAL A 307 -6.59 12.60 -7.72
CA VAL A 307 -5.76 13.56 -8.44
C VAL A 307 -4.65 12.87 -9.23
N LEU A 308 -4.08 11.79 -8.68
CA LEU A 308 -3.04 10.98 -9.33
C LEU A 308 -3.44 10.48 -10.72
N LEU A 309 -4.72 10.18 -10.92
CA LEU A 309 -5.23 9.69 -12.21
C LEU A 309 -5.62 10.81 -13.17
N THR A 310 -5.98 11.99 -12.66
CA THR A 310 -6.66 13.04 -13.44
C THR A 310 -5.82 14.28 -13.73
N SER A 311 -4.88 14.68 -12.86
CA SER A 311 -4.17 15.96 -13.01
C SER A 311 -2.88 15.90 -13.82
N GLY A 312 -2.27 14.72 -13.92
CA GLY A 312 -0.92 14.56 -14.49
C GLY A 312 0.18 15.12 -13.57
N PHE A 313 1.43 14.92 -13.98
CA PHE A 313 2.61 15.41 -13.25
C PHE A 313 3.49 16.29 -14.15
N THR A 314 3.98 17.41 -13.59
CA THR A 314 4.90 18.35 -14.26
C THR A 314 5.79 19.05 -13.23
N SER A 315 7.06 19.27 -13.56
CA SER A 315 7.99 20.09 -12.77
C SER A 315 7.87 21.59 -13.10
N GLY A 316 7.23 21.92 -14.22
CA GLY A 316 6.97 23.27 -14.70
C GLY A 316 5.88 24.00 -13.93
N MET A 317 5.86 25.33 -14.08
CA MET A 317 4.73 26.14 -13.62
C MET A 317 3.57 26.01 -14.61
N ASN A 318 2.41 25.55 -14.14
CA ASN A 318 1.16 25.63 -14.89
C ASN A 318 0.08 26.33 -14.04
N ALA A 319 -0.30 27.53 -14.47
CA ALA A 319 -1.32 28.39 -13.83
C ALA A 319 -2.67 28.34 -14.56
N ASP A 320 -2.78 27.58 -15.64
CA ASP A 320 -4.06 27.34 -16.30
C ASP A 320 -4.61 25.97 -15.88
N PRO A 321 -5.70 25.90 -15.10
CA PRO A 321 -6.27 24.62 -14.70
C PRO A 321 -6.97 23.90 -15.86
N PHE A 322 -7.29 24.56 -16.98
CA PHE A 322 -8.04 23.97 -18.09
C PHE A 322 -7.16 23.30 -19.15
N SER A 323 -5.87 23.64 -19.21
CA SER A 323 -4.89 23.06 -20.14
C SER A 323 -3.67 22.51 -19.43
N ASP A 324 -3.03 21.50 -20.03
CA ASP A 324 -1.80 20.88 -19.54
C ASP A 324 -1.88 20.23 -18.14
N HIS A 325 -0.83 19.51 -17.78
CA HIS A 325 -0.74 18.85 -16.47
C HIS A 325 -0.57 19.87 -15.34
N GLN A 326 -1.22 19.62 -14.21
CA GLN A 326 -1.12 20.49 -13.04
C GLN A 326 -0.90 19.66 -11.77
N VAL A 327 0.19 19.92 -11.05
CA VAL A 327 0.55 19.17 -9.84
C VAL A 327 -0.10 19.77 -8.60
N SER A 328 -0.59 18.93 -7.70
CA SER A 328 -1.03 19.32 -6.36
C SER A 328 0.02 18.98 -5.31
N LEU A 329 -0.05 19.60 -4.13
CA LEU A 329 0.82 19.35 -2.98
C LEU A 329 0.78 17.88 -2.53
N PRO A 330 -0.40 17.23 -2.38
CA PRO A 330 -0.44 15.79 -2.08
C PRO A 330 0.27 14.93 -3.14
N LEU A 331 0.10 15.24 -4.43
CA LEU A 331 0.77 14.52 -5.51
C LEU A 331 2.28 14.81 -5.56
N TYR A 332 2.70 16.02 -5.22
CA TYR A 332 4.10 16.42 -5.09
C TYR A 332 4.79 15.66 -3.96
N ILE A 333 4.16 15.58 -2.79
CA ILE A 333 4.65 14.81 -1.63
C ILE A 333 4.80 13.34 -2.02
N TRP A 334 3.77 12.75 -2.63
CA TRP A 334 3.77 11.35 -3.03
C TRP A 334 4.89 10.99 -4.01
N ASN A 335 5.19 11.87 -4.97
CA ASN A 335 6.25 11.62 -5.92
C ASN A 335 7.63 11.82 -5.29
N TYR A 336 7.83 12.89 -4.51
CA TYR A 336 9.16 13.25 -4.02
C TYR A 336 9.61 12.52 -2.75
N VAL A 337 8.68 12.02 -1.92
CA VAL A 337 9.04 11.21 -0.75
C VAL A 337 9.67 9.86 -1.12
N LYS A 338 9.44 9.39 -2.36
CA LYS A 338 9.98 8.12 -2.87
C LYS A 338 11.40 8.24 -3.42
N TYR A 339 11.91 9.46 -3.60
CA TYR A 339 13.26 9.64 -4.12
C TYR A 339 14.30 9.36 -3.02
N PRO A 340 15.43 8.72 -3.35
CA PRO A 340 16.49 8.43 -2.38
C PRO A 340 17.31 9.67 -1.98
N ALA A 341 17.15 10.80 -2.69
CA ALA A 341 17.88 12.03 -2.40
C ALA A 341 17.31 12.73 -1.13
N PRO A 342 18.15 12.98 -0.09
CA PRO A 342 17.68 13.56 1.17
C PRO A 342 17.06 14.94 0.99
N ASP A 343 17.56 15.72 0.01
CA ASP A 343 17.04 17.06 -0.32
C ASP A 343 15.65 17.00 -0.97
N MET A 344 15.37 15.96 -1.78
CA MET A 344 14.05 15.74 -2.37
C MET A 344 13.03 15.29 -1.32
N VAL A 345 13.46 14.43 -0.40
CA VAL A 345 12.66 14.02 0.76
C VAL A 345 12.39 15.22 1.67
N ALA A 346 13.40 16.07 1.94
CA ALA A 346 13.22 17.30 2.71
C ALA A 346 12.24 18.27 2.02
N ARG A 347 12.32 18.44 0.70
CA ARG A 347 11.34 19.22 -0.09
C ARG A 347 9.92 18.61 -0.01
N ALA A 348 9.79 17.29 0.03
CA ALA A 348 8.50 16.62 0.21
C ALA A 348 7.91 16.89 1.62
N PHE A 349 8.73 16.82 2.67
CA PHE A 349 8.29 17.17 4.03
C PHE A 349 7.99 18.67 4.18
N ALA A 350 8.72 19.56 3.51
CA ALA A 350 8.39 20.98 3.44
C ALA A 350 7.07 21.23 2.68
N ALA A 351 6.78 20.46 1.64
CA ALA A 351 5.49 20.50 0.95
C ALA A 351 4.35 20.00 1.85
N ALA A 352 4.58 18.96 2.66
CA ALA A 352 3.63 18.48 3.67
C ALA A 352 3.36 19.54 4.76
N LEU A 353 4.41 20.20 5.25
CA LEU A 353 4.30 21.32 6.19
C LEU A 353 3.49 22.48 5.58
N THR A 354 3.77 22.80 4.32
CA THR A 354 3.06 23.85 3.57
C THR A 354 1.59 23.49 3.39
N LEU A 355 1.28 22.24 3.07
CA LEU A 355 -0.10 21.75 2.98
C LEU A 355 -0.82 21.92 4.32
N MET A 356 -0.20 21.53 5.45
CA MET A 356 -0.77 21.74 6.78
C MET A 356 -1.01 23.23 7.08
N ALA A 357 -0.07 24.10 6.72
CA ALA A 357 -0.21 25.54 6.92
C ALA A 357 -1.33 26.14 6.06
N VAL A 358 -1.41 25.76 4.78
CA VAL A 358 -2.49 26.20 3.87
C VAL A 358 -3.84 25.74 4.38
N VAL A 359 -3.96 24.47 4.80
CA VAL A 359 -5.18 23.95 5.43
C VAL A 359 -5.53 24.77 6.66
N LEU A 360 -4.59 24.99 7.59
CA LEU A 360 -4.84 25.78 8.79
C LEU A 360 -5.34 27.19 8.46
N VAL A 361 -4.71 27.88 7.50
CA VAL A 361 -5.11 29.23 7.06
C VAL A 361 -6.51 29.21 6.45
N LEU A 362 -6.82 28.25 5.57
CA LEU A 362 -8.15 28.10 4.98
C LEU A 362 -9.21 27.84 6.06
N PHE A 363 -8.91 26.97 7.02
CA PHE A 363 -9.81 26.65 8.15
C PHE A 363 -10.07 27.85 9.05
N VAL A 364 -9.01 28.58 9.44
CA VAL A 364 -9.12 29.78 10.28
C VAL A 364 -9.91 30.86 9.55
N THR A 365 -9.60 31.10 8.27
CA THR A 365 -10.30 32.09 7.43
C THR A 365 -11.77 31.73 7.29
N ALA A 366 -12.09 30.48 6.96
CA ALA A 366 -13.46 30.00 6.88
C ALA A 366 -14.20 30.20 8.21
N ARG A 367 -13.56 29.89 9.34
CA ARG A 367 -14.18 30.06 10.66
C ARG A 367 -14.41 31.52 11.04
N ILE A 368 -13.51 32.42 10.66
CA ILE A 368 -13.69 33.87 10.85
C ILE A 368 -14.87 34.36 10.00
N LEU A 369 -14.95 33.94 8.72
CA LEU A 369 -16.04 34.30 7.79
C LEU A 369 -17.40 33.69 8.18
N GLY A 370 -17.40 32.55 8.86
CA GLY A 370 -18.58 31.84 9.35
C GLY A 370 -19.31 32.53 10.50
N GLY A 371 -18.69 33.53 11.14
CA GLY A 371 -19.31 34.33 12.19
C GLY A 371 -19.46 33.62 13.53
N ARG A 372 -19.94 34.37 14.54
CA ARG A 372 -20.19 33.84 15.89
C ARG A 372 -21.52 33.08 15.93
N ARG A 373 -21.64 32.16 16.88
CA ARG A 373 -22.85 31.35 17.11
C ARG A 373 -24.10 32.25 17.18
N PRO A 374 -25.26 31.81 16.65
CA PRO A 374 -26.51 32.56 16.82
C PRO A 374 -26.81 32.75 18.31
N GLY A 375 -27.01 33.99 18.75
CA GLY A 375 -27.29 34.35 20.15
C GLY A 375 -26.19 35.12 20.88
N ASP A 376 -24.95 35.18 20.36
CA ASP A 376 -23.88 35.96 20.97
C ASP A 376 -23.96 37.45 20.58
N LEU A 377 -24.76 38.22 21.32
CA LEU A 377 -24.79 39.68 21.21
C LEU A 377 -23.38 40.25 21.39
N SER A 378 -22.93 41.11 20.46
CA SER A 378 -21.62 41.77 20.56
C SER A 378 -21.51 42.53 21.88
N ARG A 379 -20.30 42.64 22.47
CA ARG A 379 -20.10 43.37 23.74
C ARG A 379 -20.67 44.80 23.68
N ARG A 380 -20.63 45.45 22.51
CA ARG A 380 -21.22 46.78 22.27
C ARG A 380 -22.75 46.73 22.25
N ARG A 381 -23.34 45.72 21.62
CA ARG A 381 -24.81 45.55 21.53
C ARG A 381 -25.41 45.09 22.86
N ARG A 382 -24.73 44.22 23.63
CA ARG A 382 -25.09 43.92 25.04
C ARG A 382 -25.08 45.17 25.91
N ARG A 383 -24.05 46.01 25.78
CA ARG A 383 -23.95 47.29 26.51
C ARG A 383 -25.03 48.29 26.11
N ARG A 384 -25.45 48.29 24.85
CA ARG A 384 -26.53 49.17 24.36
C ARG A 384 -27.89 48.70 24.88
N ILE A 385 -28.19 47.41 24.78
CA ILE A 385 -29.42 46.81 25.32
C ILE A 385 -29.47 46.94 26.85
N SER A 386 -28.34 46.74 27.55
CA SER A 386 -28.30 46.94 29.00
C SER A 386 -28.49 48.40 29.39
N ARG A 387 -28.03 49.37 28.58
CA ARG A 387 -28.27 50.81 28.79
C ARG A 387 -29.70 51.22 28.46
N GLU A 388 -30.29 50.67 27.41
CA GLU A 388 -31.70 50.88 27.05
C GLU A 388 -32.63 50.31 28.14
N LEU A 389 -32.27 49.16 28.76
CA LEU A 389 -32.97 48.58 29.91
C LEU A 389 -32.77 49.35 31.23
N SER A 390 -31.70 50.13 31.36
CA SER A 390 -31.40 50.92 32.57
C SER A 390 -31.71 52.42 32.45
N GLY A 391 -32.18 52.87 31.28
CA GLY A 391 -32.43 54.28 30.97
C GLY A 391 -33.90 54.68 30.76
N GLY A 392 -34.87 53.79 30.99
CA GLY A 392 -36.30 54.11 30.85
C GLY A 392 -36.89 54.74 32.12
N PRO A 393 -37.44 55.96 32.08
CA PRO A 393 -38.28 56.51 33.14
C PRO A 393 -39.71 55.93 33.04
N ASP A 394 -40.37 55.83 34.20
CA ASP A 394 -41.82 55.58 34.37
C ASP A 394 -42.41 54.18 34.07
N LEU A 395 -42.20 53.25 35.01
CA LEU A 395 -43.21 52.24 35.36
C LEU A 395 -43.37 52.11 36.88
N ARG A 396 -43.43 53.25 37.57
CA ARG A 396 -43.73 53.34 39.01
C ARG A 396 -45.07 54.03 39.22
N LYS A 397 -46.17 53.41 38.79
CA LYS A 397 -47.55 53.72 39.24
C LYS A 397 -48.56 52.71 38.70
N GLY A 398 -49.35 52.09 39.59
CA GLY A 398 -50.65 51.52 39.25
C GLY A 398 -50.78 49.99 39.33
N GLY A 399 -51.25 49.51 40.48
CA GLY A 399 -51.76 48.18 40.82
C GLY A 399 -52.17 47.20 39.71
N ARG A 400 -51.39 46.12 39.59
CA ARG A 400 -51.77 44.68 39.54
C ARG A 400 -50.57 43.92 38.96
N SER A 401 -49.95 43.03 39.74
CA SER A 401 -48.87 42.16 39.24
C SER A 401 -49.46 40.91 38.56
N PRO A 402 -49.23 40.67 37.25
CA PRO A 402 -49.27 39.33 36.71
C PRO A 402 -47.92 38.63 36.98
N ALA A 403 -47.98 37.35 37.28
CA ALA A 403 -46.85 36.47 37.50
C ALA A 403 -45.89 36.48 36.30
N ALA A 404 -44.60 36.72 36.56
CA ALA A 404 -43.52 36.51 35.59
C ALA A 404 -42.34 35.82 36.28
N LEU A 405 -41.90 34.71 35.68
CA LEU A 405 -40.84 33.83 36.12
C LEU A 405 -39.54 34.59 36.40
N ARG A 406 -39.08 34.53 37.66
CA ARG A 406 -37.67 34.74 38.01
C ARG A 406 -36.88 33.45 37.76
N PRO A 407 -35.70 33.49 37.12
CA PRO A 407 -34.69 32.44 37.32
C PRO A 407 -34.13 32.56 38.76
N PRO A 408 -33.81 31.44 39.43
CA PRO A 408 -33.29 31.48 40.80
C PRO A 408 -31.81 31.91 40.83
N ASP A 409 -31.50 32.86 41.72
CA ASP A 409 -30.14 33.18 42.15
C ASP A 409 -29.57 32.09 43.08
N PRO A 410 -28.24 31.86 43.10
CA PRO A 410 -27.61 30.97 44.07
C PRO A 410 -27.54 31.64 45.44
N VAL A 411 -28.21 31.03 46.42
CA VAL A 411 -28.16 31.39 47.83
C VAL A 411 -26.86 30.87 48.44
N LEU A 412 -26.00 31.80 48.90
CA LEU A 412 -25.07 31.56 50.01
C LEU A 412 -25.79 31.90 51.31
N PRO A 413 -25.73 31.02 52.32
CA PRO A 413 -25.83 31.46 53.71
C PRO A 413 -24.62 31.00 54.54
N THR A 414 -23.97 31.99 55.10
CA THR A 414 -23.05 31.96 56.24
C THR A 414 -23.77 31.60 57.55
N LEU A 415 -23.07 30.93 58.49
CA LEU A 415 -22.92 31.28 59.93
C LEU A 415 -22.91 30.06 60.87
N GLY A 416 -22.06 30.13 61.90
CA GLY A 416 -22.41 29.68 63.25
C GLY A 416 -21.48 28.67 63.90
N ILE A 417 -20.45 29.15 64.60
CA ILE A 417 -19.78 28.41 65.69
C ILE A 417 -20.70 28.47 66.93
N PRO A 418 -20.82 27.36 67.69
CA PRO A 418 -20.45 27.42 69.11
C PRO A 418 -19.73 26.15 69.62
N LEU A 419 -18.71 26.33 70.46
CA LEU A 419 -18.20 25.34 71.42
C LEU A 419 -19.14 25.34 72.65
N PRO A 420 -19.40 24.19 73.33
CA PRO A 420 -18.57 23.85 74.49
C PRO A 420 -18.46 22.34 74.87
N GLY A 421 -17.33 21.97 75.49
CA GLY A 421 -17.28 21.27 76.78
C GLY A 421 -17.49 19.73 76.86
N GLY A 422 -16.41 19.02 77.23
CA GLY A 422 -16.46 18.08 78.35
C GLY A 422 -16.39 16.56 78.09
N ALA A 423 -15.30 15.96 78.60
CA ALA A 423 -15.16 14.60 79.15
C ALA A 423 -14.82 13.40 78.22
N SER A 424 -13.56 12.95 78.35
CA SER A 424 -13.13 11.59 78.72
C SER A 424 -13.74 10.39 78.00
N MET A 425 -12.94 9.65 77.19
CA MET A 425 -12.31 8.38 77.63
C MET A 425 -11.40 7.79 76.55
N SER A 426 -10.37 7.12 77.05
CA SER A 426 -9.29 6.37 76.41
C SER A 426 -9.67 5.40 75.28
N THR A 427 -8.81 5.29 74.25
CA THR A 427 -7.93 4.12 74.05
C THR A 427 -7.06 4.30 72.79
N THR A 428 -5.74 4.34 72.99
CA THR A 428 -4.75 4.00 71.95
C THR A 428 -4.57 2.46 71.95
N PRO A 429 -4.01 1.81 70.90
CA PRO A 429 -2.55 1.83 70.74
C PRO A 429 -2.00 1.74 69.29
N ARG A 430 -0.83 2.41 69.12
CA ARG A 430 0.38 1.93 68.40
C ARG A 430 0.34 1.86 66.85
N ALA A 431 1.38 2.21 66.11
CA ALA A 431 2.68 2.78 66.41
C ALA A 431 3.29 3.32 65.10
N TYR A 432 3.76 4.56 65.14
CA TYR A 432 4.78 5.08 64.25
C TYR A 432 6.10 4.37 64.54
N ARG A 433 6.64 3.58 63.60
CA ARG A 433 8.10 3.35 63.50
C ARG A 433 8.44 2.65 62.18
N ARG A 434 9.06 3.38 61.25
CA ARG A 434 10.09 2.94 60.27
C ARG A 434 10.20 3.98 59.14
N TRP A 435 10.74 5.15 59.46
CA TRP A 435 11.08 6.20 58.49
C TRP A 435 12.58 6.40 58.17
N PRO A 436 13.59 5.75 58.80
CA PRO A 436 14.98 5.95 58.37
C PRO A 436 15.53 4.86 57.43
N ARG A 437 14.70 3.96 56.86
CA ARG A 437 15.17 2.92 55.91
C ARG A 437 14.96 3.27 54.43
N LEU A 438 14.16 4.28 54.12
CA LEU A 438 13.88 4.69 52.73
C LEU A 438 14.94 5.64 52.15
N LEU A 439 15.67 6.40 52.98
CA LEU A 439 16.72 7.29 52.51
C LEU A 439 18.06 6.59 52.21
N ALA A 440 18.30 5.42 52.80
CA ALA A 440 19.52 4.64 52.59
C ALA A 440 19.48 3.73 51.34
N VAL A 441 18.27 3.41 50.84
CA VAL A 441 18.09 2.61 49.62
C VAL A 441 18.18 3.48 48.35
N LEU A 442 17.81 4.76 48.46
CA LEU A 442 17.88 5.73 47.36
C LEU A 442 19.32 6.15 47.00
N THR A 443 20.24 6.14 47.97
CA THR A 443 21.66 6.43 47.73
C THR A 443 22.45 5.22 47.21
N ALA A 444 22.04 3.99 47.55
CA ALA A 444 22.64 2.77 46.99
C ALA A 444 22.22 2.51 45.52
N ALA A 445 21.03 2.95 45.11
CA ALA A 445 20.55 2.81 43.73
C ALA A 445 21.28 3.74 42.73
N LEU A 446 21.83 4.87 43.19
CA LEU A 446 22.59 5.78 42.31
C LEU A 446 24.06 5.38 42.12
N ALA A 447 24.61 4.50 42.96
CA ALA A 447 26.00 4.04 42.90
C ALA A 447 26.22 2.79 42.01
N LEU A 448 25.14 2.18 41.50
CA LEU A 448 25.18 1.04 40.58
C LEU A 448 25.00 1.42 39.10
N LEU A 449 25.02 2.72 38.79
CA LEU A 449 25.01 3.26 37.41
C LEU A 449 26.41 3.34 36.77
N GLY A 450 27.42 2.69 37.35
CA GLY A 450 28.74 2.56 36.74
C GLY A 450 28.95 1.18 36.12
N VAL A 451 29.22 1.16 34.80
CA VAL A 451 29.79 0.03 34.02
C VAL A 451 28.74 -1.05 33.69
N GLN A 452 28.43 -1.47 32.45
CA GLN A 452 28.98 -1.29 31.11
C GLN A 452 27.79 -1.56 30.17
N SER A 453 27.51 -0.66 29.22
CA SER A 453 26.70 -1.02 28.06
C SER A 453 27.49 -2.03 27.24
N GLY A 454 27.03 -3.27 27.17
CA GLY A 454 27.44 -4.15 26.07
C GLY A 454 27.00 -3.46 24.78
N THR A 455 27.96 -3.17 23.91
CA THR A 455 27.69 -2.61 22.59
C THR A 455 26.81 -3.59 21.82
N ALA A 456 25.53 -3.25 21.63
CA ALA A 456 24.83 -3.69 20.44
C ALA A 456 25.61 -3.09 19.27
N ASP A 457 26.22 -3.92 18.43
CA ASP A 457 26.94 -3.44 17.24
C ASP A 457 25.97 -2.57 16.44
N ALA A 458 26.36 -1.33 16.15
CA ALA A 458 25.52 -0.41 15.41
C ALA A 458 25.22 -1.03 14.03
N ALA A 459 23.94 -1.18 13.69
CA ALA A 459 23.54 -1.75 12.41
C ALA A 459 24.20 -1.00 11.26
N THR A 460 24.86 -1.72 10.35
CA THR A 460 25.59 -1.12 9.24
C THR A 460 24.64 -0.92 8.07
N SER A 461 24.45 0.33 7.66
CA SER A 461 23.62 0.69 6.51
C SER A 461 24.43 0.67 5.21
N LEU A 462 23.89 0.02 4.19
CA LEU A 462 24.39 -0.03 2.82
C LEU A 462 23.34 0.58 1.89
N ASN A 463 23.77 1.47 1.00
CA ASN A 463 22.91 2.02 -0.05
C ASN A 463 23.26 1.43 -1.41
N GLY A 464 22.24 1.15 -2.22
CA GLY A 464 22.46 0.77 -3.61
C GLY A 464 21.23 0.99 -4.47
N ASP A 465 21.42 1.30 -5.74
CA ASP A 465 20.34 1.42 -6.70
C ASP A 465 20.56 0.47 -7.88
N GLY A 466 19.55 0.27 -8.72
CA GLY A 466 19.74 -0.27 -10.06
C GLY A 466 18.66 -1.25 -10.51
N SER A 467 19.08 -2.44 -10.93
CA SER A 467 18.25 -3.42 -11.63
C SER A 467 16.87 -3.64 -10.98
N SER A 468 15.82 -3.32 -11.74
CA SER A 468 14.46 -3.78 -11.42
C SER A 468 14.27 -5.26 -11.69
N TRP A 469 15.02 -5.84 -12.64
CA TRP A 469 15.02 -7.27 -12.93
C TRP A 469 15.47 -8.12 -11.74
N ALA A 470 16.43 -7.66 -10.92
CA ALA A 470 16.87 -8.35 -9.69
C ALA A 470 16.13 -7.86 -8.43
N GLY A 471 15.40 -6.76 -8.53
CA GLY A 471 14.77 -6.05 -7.40
C GLY A 471 13.97 -6.95 -6.46
N PRO A 472 13.01 -7.75 -6.95
CA PRO A 472 12.26 -8.70 -6.14
C PRO A 472 13.08 -9.63 -5.22
N ALA A 473 14.22 -10.14 -5.70
CA ALA A 473 15.04 -11.05 -4.90
C ALA A 473 15.90 -10.28 -3.90
N LEU A 474 16.48 -9.15 -4.31
CA LEU A 474 17.23 -8.27 -3.43
C LEU A 474 16.35 -7.70 -2.31
N ASP A 475 15.08 -7.43 -2.59
CA ASP A 475 14.09 -6.98 -1.61
C ASP A 475 13.74 -8.03 -0.57
N GLN A 476 13.70 -9.31 -0.94
CA GLN A 476 13.50 -10.39 0.02
C GLN A 476 14.79 -10.60 0.84
N TRP A 477 15.92 -10.78 0.17
CA TRP A 477 17.18 -11.11 0.83
C TRP A 477 17.69 -10.02 1.77
N ARG A 478 17.39 -8.74 1.50
CA ARG A 478 17.71 -7.66 2.46
C ARG A 478 16.91 -7.77 3.76
N GLN A 479 15.70 -8.28 3.72
CA GLN A 479 14.89 -8.51 4.93
C GLN A 479 15.47 -9.67 5.73
N ASP A 480 15.94 -10.72 5.06
CA ASP A 480 16.48 -11.92 5.69
C ASP A 480 17.80 -11.67 6.44
N VAL A 481 18.62 -10.72 5.97
CA VAL A 481 19.86 -10.32 6.67
C VAL A 481 19.67 -9.18 7.67
N GLY A 482 18.50 -8.55 7.71
CA GLY A 482 18.16 -7.48 8.66
C GLY A 482 18.45 -7.85 10.13
N PRO A 483 18.04 -9.03 10.61
CA PRO A 483 18.36 -9.50 11.97
C PRO A 483 19.86 -9.63 12.28
N GLN A 484 20.73 -9.68 11.26
CA GLN A 484 22.19 -9.71 11.41
C GLN A 484 22.80 -8.31 11.59
N GLY A 485 21.98 -7.26 11.69
CA GLY A 485 22.43 -5.87 11.78
C GLY A 485 22.91 -5.29 10.44
N ILE A 486 22.49 -5.87 9.32
CA ILE A 486 22.79 -5.40 7.96
C ILE A 486 21.54 -4.73 7.41
N ASN A 487 21.56 -3.40 7.31
CA ASN A 487 20.45 -2.62 6.79
C ASN A 487 20.74 -2.23 5.33
N ILE A 488 19.90 -2.64 4.39
CA ILE A 488 20.12 -2.36 2.97
C ILE A 488 18.99 -1.49 2.44
N ASN A 489 19.37 -0.32 1.93
CA ASN A 489 18.50 0.62 1.25
C ASN A 489 18.69 0.41 -0.26
N PHE A 490 17.78 -0.34 -0.88
CA PHE A 490 17.85 -0.65 -2.30
C PHE A 490 16.70 -0.03 -3.10
N SER A 491 16.99 0.66 -4.21
CA SER A 491 15.95 1.14 -5.15
C SER A 491 16.06 0.50 -6.53
N ALA A 492 14.97 -0.16 -6.95
CA ALA A 492 14.83 -0.76 -8.27
C ALA A 492 14.46 0.29 -9.32
N VAL A 493 15.45 0.99 -9.89
CA VAL A 493 15.28 2.13 -10.82
C VAL A 493 15.75 1.85 -12.25
N GLY A 494 16.21 0.63 -12.54
CA GLY A 494 16.78 0.24 -13.82
C GLY A 494 18.32 0.21 -13.81
N SER A 495 18.88 -0.71 -14.60
CA SER A 495 20.32 -1.04 -14.61
C SER A 495 21.21 0.16 -15.00
N ALA A 496 20.79 0.96 -15.98
CA ALA A 496 21.53 2.17 -16.40
C ALA A 496 21.55 3.25 -15.31
N ALA A 497 20.45 3.44 -14.59
CA ALA A 497 20.36 4.43 -13.51
C ALA A 497 21.26 4.05 -12.33
N GLY A 498 21.29 2.77 -11.93
CA GLY A 498 22.18 2.29 -10.85
C GLY A 498 23.67 2.47 -11.19
N ARG A 499 24.08 2.11 -12.42
CA ARG A 499 25.46 2.35 -12.89
C ARG A 499 25.84 3.83 -12.87
N ALA A 500 24.90 4.72 -13.18
CA ALA A 500 25.12 6.16 -13.08
C ALA A 500 25.30 6.63 -11.61
N GLN A 501 24.50 6.11 -10.66
CA GLN A 501 24.66 6.43 -9.23
C GLN A 501 26.00 5.93 -8.67
N TRP A 502 26.41 4.72 -9.08
CA TRP A 502 27.74 4.19 -8.78
C TRP A 502 28.86 5.10 -9.31
N ALA A 503 28.77 5.54 -10.57
CA ALA A 503 29.77 6.42 -11.16
C ALA A 503 29.90 7.76 -10.41
N LEU A 504 28.82 8.23 -9.79
CA LEU A 504 28.79 9.42 -8.93
C LEU A 504 29.26 9.15 -7.48
N GLY A 505 29.60 7.91 -7.13
CA GLY A 505 30.01 7.52 -5.77
C GLY A 505 28.91 7.67 -4.71
N GLN A 506 27.64 7.62 -5.13
CA GLN A 506 26.50 7.68 -4.19
C GLN A 506 26.17 6.32 -3.59
N ASP A 507 26.41 5.26 -4.36
CA ASP A 507 26.09 3.87 -3.99
C ASP A 507 27.28 3.16 -3.35
N ASP A 508 27.01 2.34 -2.32
CA ASP A 508 27.98 1.40 -1.75
C ASP A 508 28.13 0.15 -2.63
N PHE A 509 27.07 -0.20 -3.37
CA PHE A 509 27.02 -1.22 -4.42
C PHE A 509 25.87 -0.90 -5.37
N THR A 510 25.90 -1.33 -6.62
CA THR A 510 24.75 -1.20 -7.53
C THR A 510 24.38 -2.55 -8.13
N ALA A 511 23.08 -2.79 -8.35
CA ALA A 511 22.62 -3.97 -9.07
C ALA A 511 22.49 -3.63 -10.56
N SER A 512 22.99 -4.50 -11.44
CA SER A 512 22.88 -4.28 -12.87
C SER A 512 22.85 -5.62 -13.59
N ASP A 513 21.92 -5.80 -14.53
CA ASP A 513 21.86 -7.01 -15.36
C ASP A 513 22.79 -6.93 -16.57
N VAL A 514 23.40 -5.77 -16.76
CA VAL A 514 24.39 -5.52 -17.81
C VAL A 514 25.60 -4.78 -17.27
N PRO A 515 26.78 -5.02 -17.86
CA PRO A 515 28.01 -4.36 -17.45
C PRO A 515 28.02 -2.88 -17.82
N PHE A 516 29.06 -2.16 -17.39
CA PHE A 516 29.31 -0.79 -17.82
C PHE A 516 29.47 -0.75 -19.34
N ARG A 517 28.85 0.24 -19.97
CA ARG A 517 28.93 0.42 -21.42
C ARG A 517 30.37 0.72 -21.83
N THR A 518 30.90 -0.05 -22.76
CA THR A 518 32.25 0.16 -23.33
C THR A 518 32.21 1.06 -24.57
N ALA A 519 31.02 1.29 -25.13
CA ALA A 519 30.74 2.17 -26.27
C ALA A 519 29.36 2.82 -26.11
N GLY A 520 29.04 3.79 -26.96
CA GLY A 520 27.68 4.36 -27.01
C GLY A 520 26.65 3.30 -27.41
N ASP A 521 25.48 3.34 -26.79
CA ASP A 521 24.36 2.47 -27.14
C ASP A 521 23.49 3.14 -28.21
N ALA A 522 23.42 2.53 -29.40
CA ALA A 522 22.67 3.07 -30.54
C ALA A 522 21.16 3.17 -30.27
N GLY A 523 20.62 2.32 -29.39
CA GLY A 523 19.22 2.39 -28.96
C GLY A 523 18.92 3.58 -28.06
N ASN A 524 19.95 4.19 -27.46
CA ASN A 524 19.80 5.37 -26.61
C ASN A 524 19.62 6.66 -27.42
N THR A 525 18.41 6.85 -27.94
CA THR A 525 18.04 8.06 -28.70
C THR A 525 17.63 9.23 -27.80
N GLY A 526 17.44 8.99 -26.49
CA GLY A 526 16.94 9.98 -25.52
C GLY A 526 18.00 10.89 -24.91
N GLY A 527 19.28 10.70 -25.24
CA GLY A 527 20.37 11.58 -24.81
C GLY A 527 20.77 11.50 -23.32
N GLN A 528 20.06 10.70 -22.52
CA GLN A 528 20.21 10.66 -21.06
C GLN A 528 21.49 9.91 -20.60
N TYR A 529 22.04 9.02 -21.43
CA TYR A 529 23.20 8.16 -21.10
C TYR A 529 24.11 7.97 -22.33
N ASN A 530 24.74 9.05 -22.80
CA ASN A 530 25.52 9.04 -24.05
C ASN A 530 26.93 8.48 -23.87
N GLY A 531 27.34 7.61 -24.80
CA GLY A 531 28.72 7.13 -24.92
C GLY A 531 29.10 6.01 -23.94
N ALA A 532 30.41 5.71 -23.92
CA ALA A 532 31.01 4.74 -23.01
C ALA A 532 30.97 5.25 -21.56
N GLU A 533 30.66 4.35 -20.63
CA GLU A 533 30.72 4.60 -19.20
C GLU A 533 32.17 4.41 -18.72
N ASN A 534 32.70 5.43 -18.07
CA ASN A 534 34.04 5.40 -17.49
C ASN A 534 33.93 5.32 -15.96
N PRO A 535 33.82 4.12 -15.37
CA PRO A 535 33.70 3.96 -13.93
C PRO A 535 34.92 4.54 -13.21
N VAL A 536 34.66 5.43 -12.25
CA VAL A 536 35.66 6.24 -11.54
C VAL A 536 36.35 5.46 -10.41
N TYR A 537 35.75 4.35 -9.95
CA TYR A 537 36.26 3.50 -8.88
C TYR A 537 36.58 2.10 -9.39
N ASP A 538 37.45 1.38 -8.69
CA ASP A 538 37.70 -0.03 -8.95
C ASP A 538 36.52 -0.88 -8.47
N PHE A 539 36.06 -1.79 -9.33
CA PHE A 539 34.87 -2.59 -9.09
C PHE A 539 35.07 -4.05 -9.49
N SER A 540 34.18 -4.92 -9.02
CA SER A 540 34.03 -6.29 -9.51
C SER A 540 32.56 -6.57 -9.81
N TYR A 541 32.30 -7.44 -10.79
CA TYR A 541 30.98 -7.98 -11.06
C TYR A 541 30.77 -9.27 -10.25
N VAL A 542 29.70 -9.32 -9.47
CA VAL A 542 29.33 -10.49 -8.67
C VAL A 542 27.97 -11.02 -9.12
N PRO A 543 27.86 -12.24 -9.66
CA PRO A 543 26.58 -12.85 -9.99
C PRO A 543 25.69 -12.94 -8.73
N VAL A 544 24.40 -12.59 -8.82
CA VAL A 544 23.50 -12.61 -7.64
C VAL A 544 22.13 -13.21 -7.86
N THR A 545 21.48 -12.93 -8.99
CA THR A 545 20.19 -13.51 -9.34
C THR A 545 20.30 -14.18 -10.70
N ALA A 546 19.71 -15.36 -10.84
CA ALA A 546 19.57 -16.06 -12.11
C ALA A 546 18.09 -16.10 -12.50
N GLY A 547 17.80 -15.88 -13.77
CA GLY A 547 16.44 -15.69 -14.25
C GLY A 547 16.30 -16.00 -15.74
N GLY A 548 15.06 -16.12 -16.18
CA GLY A 548 14.73 -16.36 -17.59
C GLY A 548 13.90 -15.21 -18.11
N THR A 549 14.30 -14.63 -19.25
CA THR A 549 13.48 -13.63 -19.94
C THR A 549 12.17 -14.28 -20.34
N ALA A 550 11.10 -13.91 -19.67
CA ALA A 550 9.76 -14.46 -19.82
C ALA A 550 8.92 -13.57 -20.73
N PHE A 551 8.07 -14.18 -21.55
CA PHE A 551 7.15 -13.47 -22.42
C PHE A 551 5.74 -13.58 -21.88
N MET A 552 5.30 -12.58 -21.12
CA MET A 552 3.91 -12.46 -20.67
C MET A 552 3.04 -12.07 -21.85
N TYR A 553 1.83 -12.63 -21.94
CA TYR A 553 0.90 -12.30 -23.01
C TYR A 553 -0.53 -12.27 -22.50
N HIS A 554 -1.40 -11.57 -23.23
CA HIS A 554 -2.83 -11.54 -22.95
C HIS A 554 -3.58 -11.83 -24.23
N LEU A 555 -4.14 -13.04 -24.28
CA LEU A 555 -4.88 -13.52 -25.44
C LEU A 555 -6.06 -14.36 -24.98
N THR A 556 -7.24 -14.10 -25.53
CA THR A 556 -8.46 -14.86 -25.28
C THR A 556 -9.01 -15.49 -26.56
N VAL A 557 -9.47 -16.73 -26.44
CA VAL A 557 -10.13 -17.47 -27.53
C VAL A 557 -11.48 -17.97 -27.01
N ALA A 558 -12.56 -17.59 -27.69
CA ALA A 558 -13.94 -17.89 -27.27
C ALA A 558 -14.21 -17.53 -25.79
N GLY A 559 -13.71 -16.39 -25.33
CA GLY A 559 -13.88 -15.90 -23.95
C GLY A 559 -13.05 -16.63 -22.90
N LYS A 560 -12.12 -17.51 -23.29
CA LYS A 560 -11.19 -18.19 -22.39
C LYS A 560 -9.76 -17.71 -22.64
N GLN A 561 -9.04 -17.40 -21.57
CA GLN A 561 -7.63 -17.04 -21.64
C GLN A 561 -6.81 -18.21 -22.17
N VAL A 562 -5.90 -17.93 -23.10
CA VAL A 562 -4.90 -18.89 -23.57
C VAL A 562 -3.80 -18.97 -22.53
N THR A 563 -3.44 -20.17 -22.10
CA THR A 563 -2.55 -20.36 -20.94
C THR A 563 -1.32 -21.23 -21.21
N ASN A 564 -1.29 -21.94 -22.34
CA ASN A 564 -0.18 -22.82 -22.74
C ASN A 564 0.33 -22.44 -24.13
N LEU A 565 0.52 -21.13 -24.38
CA LEU A 565 1.04 -20.65 -25.66
C LEU A 565 2.48 -21.15 -25.87
N ARG A 566 2.76 -21.67 -27.05
CA ARG A 566 4.05 -22.24 -27.45
C ARG A 566 4.55 -21.49 -28.66
N LEU A 567 5.75 -20.92 -28.57
CA LEU A 567 6.37 -20.19 -29.68
C LEU A 567 7.82 -20.62 -29.84
N SER A 568 8.28 -20.69 -31.09
CA SER A 568 9.70 -20.78 -31.37
C SER A 568 10.39 -19.44 -31.12
N THR A 569 11.70 -19.49 -30.96
CA THR A 569 12.53 -18.30 -30.80
C THR A 569 12.47 -17.42 -32.06
N ASP A 570 12.42 -18.02 -33.26
CA ASP A 570 12.29 -17.28 -34.53
C ASP A 570 10.94 -16.53 -34.61
N THR A 571 9.84 -17.16 -34.19
CA THR A 571 8.53 -16.49 -34.11
C THR A 571 8.53 -15.33 -33.12
N LEU A 572 9.15 -15.49 -31.94
CA LEU A 572 9.31 -14.40 -30.97
C LEU A 572 10.10 -13.22 -31.56
N VAL A 573 11.23 -13.49 -32.23
CA VAL A 573 12.03 -12.44 -32.87
C VAL A 573 11.23 -11.73 -33.96
N LYS A 574 10.46 -12.46 -34.77
CA LYS A 574 9.60 -11.86 -35.80
C LYS A 574 8.48 -10.99 -35.21
N ILE A 575 7.91 -11.35 -34.07
CA ILE A 575 6.92 -10.51 -33.36
C ILE A 575 7.59 -9.21 -32.91
N PHE A 576 8.72 -9.29 -32.21
CA PHE A 576 9.39 -8.14 -31.63
C PHE A 576 10.16 -7.28 -32.65
N THR A 577 10.41 -7.78 -33.86
CA THR A 577 10.91 -6.99 -35.01
C THR A 577 9.80 -6.46 -35.92
N GLY A 578 8.53 -6.69 -35.56
CA GLY A 578 7.37 -6.21 -36.33
C GLY A 578 7.11 -6.94 -37.65
N LYS A 579 7.76 -8.08 -37.89
CA LYS A 579 7.52 -8.94 -39.06
C LYS A 579 6.23 -9.74 -38.94
N ILE A 580 5.86 -10.14 -37.73
CA ILE A 580 4.56 -10.75 -37.41
C ILE A 580 3.75 -9.74 -36.60
N THR A 581 2.55 -9.40 -37.09
CA THR A 581 1.71 -8.32 -36.52
C THR A 581 0.32 -8.78 -36.09
N TYR A 582 -0.04 -10.04 -36.32
CA TYR A 582 -1.33 -10.62 -35.94
C TYR A 582 -1.16 -12.01 -35.33
N TRP A 583 -2.00 -12.35 -34.36
CA TRP A 583 -1.93 -13.62 -33.62
C TRP A 583 -2.24 -14.85 -34.46
N ASN A 584 -2.99 -14.71 -35.55
CA ASN A 584 -3.32 -15.80 -36.47
C ASN A 584 -2.28 -16.01 -37.58
N ASP A 585 -1.08 -15.43 -37.46
CA ASP A 585 0.00 -15.61 -38.41
C ASP A 585 0.36 -17.10 -38.57
N PRO A 586 0.63 -17.59 -39.80
CA PRO A 586 0.95 -19.00 -40.03
C PRO A 586 2.12 -19.53 -39.19
N ALA A 587 3.12 -18.72 -38.88
CA ALA A 587 4.25 -19.14 -38.04
C ALA A 587 3.83 -19.36 -36.58
N ILE A 588 2.97 -18.49 -36.04
CA ILE A 588 2.40 -18.66 -34.69
C ILE A 588 1.50 -19.90 -34.65
N VAL A 589 0.65 -20.08 -35.66
CA VAL A 589 -0.27 -21.23 -35.74
C VAL A 589 0.52 -22.54 -35.87
N HIS A 590 1.62 -22.55 -36.63
CA HIS A 590 2.53 -23.69 -36.74
C HIS A 590 3.15 -24.05 -35.38
N ASP A 591 3.69 -23.07 -34.66
CA ASP A 591 4.36 -23.32 -33.38
C ASP A 591 3.38 -23.70 -32.26
N TYR A 592 2.21 -23.04 -32.23
CA TYR A 592 1.20 -23.29 -31.21
C TYR A 592 0.42 -24.58 -31.47
N GLY A 593 0.19 -24.93 -32.74
CA GLY A 593 -0.57 -26.10 -33.15
C GLY A 593 -2.09 -25.92 -33.16
N ALA A 594 -2.59 -24.68 -33.09
CA ALA A 594 -4.00 -24.35 -33.25
C ALA A 594 -4.21 -22.94 -33.81
N ASN A 595 -5.39 -22.72 -34.42
CA ASN A 595 -5.77 -21.41 -34.93
C ASN A 595 -6.01 -20.42 -33.78
N LEU A 596 -5.45 -19.23 -33.92
CA LEU A 596 -5.65 -18.10 -33.02
C LEU A 596 -6.53 -17.03 -33.70
N PRO A 597 -7.16 -16.13 -32.92
CA PRO A 597 -7.99 -15.06 -33.48
C PRO A 597 -7.15 -14.09 -34.31
N HIS A 598 -7.79 -13.43 -35.28
CA HIS A 598 -7.19 -12.34 -36.04
C HIS A 598 -7.10 -11.06 -35.19
N THR A 599 -6.44 -11.17 -34.05
CA THR A 599 -6.19 -10.08 -33.11
C THR A 599 -4.83 -9.48 -33.45
N PRO A 600 -4.71 -8.16 -33.56
CA PRO A 600 -3.41 -7.55 -33.76
C PRO A 600 -2.50 -7.73 -32.54
N ILE A 601 -1.21 -7.90 -32.79
CA ILE A 601 -0.20 -8.00 -31.74
C ILE A 601 0.29 -6.60 -31.37
N THR A 602 0.34 -6.36 -30.07
CA THR A 602 0.89 -5.12 -29.49
C THR A 602 2.07 -5.50 -28.58
N PRO A 603 3.32 -5.45 -29.07
CA PRO A 603 4.46 -5.77 -28.23
C PRO A 603 4.66 -4.68 -27.16
N VAL A 604 4.86 -5.10 -25.92
CA VAL A 604 5.14 -4.20 -24.78
C VAL A 604 6.63 -4.27 -24.49
N VAL A 605 7.33 -3.16 -24.67
CA VAL A 605 8.79 -3.05 -24.55
C VAL A 605 9.15 -2.10 -23.40
N ARG A 606 10.42 -2.09 -23.00
CA ARG A 606 10.89 -1.19 -21.93
C ARG A 606 11.31 0.16 -22.50
N SER A 607 10.88 1.25 -21.86
CA SER A 607 11.25 2.63 -22.24
C SER A 607 12.53 3.13 -21.54
N ASP A 608 12.94 2.46 -20.47
CA ASP A 608 14.12 2.78 -19.68
C ASP A 608 15.34 1.92 -20.07
N GLY A 609 16.54 2.32 -19.61
CA GLY A 609 17.78 1.56 -19.80
C GLY A 609 17.75 0.27 -18.98
N SER A 610 17.18 -0.77 -19.59
CA SER A 610 16.72 -1.98 -18.93
C SER A 610 17.63 -3.16 -19.23
N GLY A 611 17.97 -3.90 -18.17
CA GLY A 611 18.67 -5.16 -18.32
C GLY A 611 17.84 -6.24 -19.00
N ALA A 612 16.52 -6.27 -18.77
CA ALA A 612 15.62 -7.20 -19.47
C ALA A 612 15.69 -6.98 -21.00
N THR A 613 15.73 -5.72 -21.43
CA THR A 613 15.95 -5.37 -22.84
C THR A 613 17.28 -5.91 -23.34
N ALA A 614 18.35 -5.67 -22.59
CA ALA A 614 19.67 -6.07 -23.03
C ALA A 614 19.87 -7.60 -23.09
N GLN A 615 19.28 -8.36 -22.18
CA GLN A 615 19.34 -9.83 -22.25
C GLN A 615 18.61 -10.35 -23.49
N PHE A 616 17.43 -9.77 -23.80
CA PHE A 616 16.67 -10.17 -24.97
C PHE A 616 17.36 -9.75 -26.28
N THR A 617 17.87 -8.51 -26.37
CA THR A 617 18.54 -8.01 -27.57
C THR A 617 19.89 -8.70 -27.78
N ARG A 618 20.64 -9.02 -26.72
CA ARG A 618 21.85 -9.86 -26.81
C ARG A 618 21.53 -11.24 -27.36
N TYR A 619 20.44 -11.85 -26.91
CA TYR A 619 19.99 -13.13 -27.44
C TYR A 619 19.66 -13.02 -28.94
N MET A 620 18.90 -11.99 -29.35
CA MET A 620 18.56 -11.75 -30.75
C MET A 620 19.80 -11.50 -31.62
N GLU A 621 20.77 -10.74 -31.11
CA GLU A 621 22.02 -10.47 -31.81
C GLU A 621 22.85 -11.74 -31.99
N HIS A 622 22.92 -12.61 -30.98
CA HIS A 622 23.68 -13.85 -31.07
C HIS A 622 23.00 -14.91 -31.96
N THR A 623 21.67 -15.03 -31.90
CA THR A 623 20.93 -16.13 -32.54
C THR A 623 20.26 -15.75 -33.87
N HIS A 624 19.90 -14.48 -34.06
CA HIS A 624 19.13 -13.97 -35.19
C HIS A 624 19.70 -12.64 -35.74
N LYS A 625 21.03 -12.46 -35.70
CA LYS A 625 21.75 -11.23 -36.09
C LYS A 625 21.18 -10.53 -37.33
N ALA A 626 21.01 -11.25 -38.43
CA ALA A 626 20.55 -10.67 -39.69
C ALA A 626 19.14 -10.03 -39.59
N GLN A 627 18.23 -10.67 -38.83
CA GLN A 627 16.88 -10.14 -38.61
C GLN A 627 16.91 -8.92 -37.67
N TRP A 628 17.71 -9.00 -36.60
CA TRP A 628 17.86 -7.92 -35.62
C TRP A 628 18.53 -6.68 -36.22
N ASP A 629 19.64 -6.86 -36.93
CA ASP A 629 20.34 -5.78 -37.63
C ASP A 629 19.44 -5.10 -38.68
N ALA A 630 18.63 -5.86 -39.40
CA ALA A 630 17.68 -5.30 -40.36
C ALA A 630 16.61 -4.44 -39.67
N TYR A 631 16.11 -4.89 -38.51
CA TYR A 631 15.19 -4.13 -37.69
C TYR A 631 15.82 -2.83 -37.19
N CYS A 632 17.01 -2.91 -36.57
CA CYS A 632 17.73 -1.75 -36.07
C CYS A 632 17.99 -0.72 -37.17
N ARG A 633 18.44 -1.16 -38.37
CA ARG A 633 18.64 -0.24 -39.51
C ARG A 633 17.34 0.44 -39.94
N SER A 634 16.20 -0.25 -39.86
CA SER A 634 14.91 0.33 -40.23
C SER A 634 14.40 1.39 -39.25
N VAL A 635 14.78 1.31 -37.97
CA VAL A 635 14.30 2.22 -36.92
C VAL A 635 15.33 3.30 -36.57
N LEU A 636 16.62 2.96 -36.56
CA LEU A 636 17.73 3.79 -36.07
C LEU A 636 18.72 4.21 -37.16
N SER A 637 18.51 3.80 -38.42
CA SER A 637 19.46 4.03 -39.54
C SER A 637 20.88 3.47 -39.29
N SER A 638 21.03 2.57 -38.31
CA SER A 638 22.29 1.95 -37.89
C SER A 638 22.01 0.58 -37.27
N THR A 639 23.05 -0.23 -37.05
CA THR A 639 22.93 -1.49 -36.28
C THR A 639 22.94 -1.21 -34.78
N CYS A 640 22.26 -2.04 -33.98
CA CYS A 640 22.22 -1.86 -32.53
C CYS A 640 23.51 -2.30 -31.79
N GLY A 641 24.51 -2.84 -32.50
CA GLY A 641 25.73 -3.39 -31.88
C GLY A 641 25.50 -4.76 -31.23
N ASP A 642 26.38 -5.15 -30.30
CA ASP A 642 26.34 -6.47 -29.64
C ASP A 642 25.07 -6.70 -28.81
N TYR A 643 24.46 -5.61 -28.31
CA TYR A 643 23.16 -5.55 -27.66
C TYR A 643 22.80 -4.08 -27.42
N THR A 644 21.53 -3.81 -27.08
CA THR A 644 21.09 -2.50 -26.59
C THR A 644 20.28 -2.66 -25.31
N GLU A 645 20.44 -1.75 -24.35
CA GLU A 645 19.60 -1.68 -23.15
C GLU A 645 18.37 -0.77 -23.33
N PHE A 646 18.26 -0.09 -24.47
CA PHE A 646 17.16 0.80 -24.84
C PHE A 646 16.47 0.27 -26.10
N TYR A 647 15.36 -0.44 -25.93
CA TYR A 647 14.68 -1.08 -27.05
C TYR A 647 14.19 -0.01 -28.02
N PRO A 648 14.55 -0.02 -29.32
CA PRO A 648 14.05 0.99 -30.25
C PRO A 648 12.60 0.63 -30.64
N PRO A 649 11.58 1.32 -30.11
CA PRO A 649 10.19 0.93 -30.34
C PRO A 649 9.77 1.31 -31.77
N SER A 650 8.88 0.52 -32.37
CA SER A 650 8.33 0.81 -33.69
C SER A 650 6.89 0.32 -33.84
N GLY A 651 6.17 0.88 -34.83
CA GLY A 651 4.82 0.42 -35.17
C GLY A 651 3.84 0.49 -33.98
N ARG A 652 3.28 -0.67 -33.61
CA ARG A 652 2.27 -0.81 -32.54
C ARG A 652 2.89 -1.05 -31.16
N MET A 653 4.21 -0.96 -31.01
CA MET A 653 4.85 -1.21 -29.72
C MET A 653 4.47 -0.17 -28.69
N VAL A 654 4.28 -0.60 -27.45
CA VAL A 654 4.04 0.27 -26.30
C VAL A 654 5.24 0.18 -25.38
N ALA A 655 5.87 1.32 -25.10
CA ALA A 655 7.03 1.37 -24.21
C ALA A 655 6.58 1.71 -22.77
N GLN A 656 7.03 0.95 -21.78
CA GLN A 656 6.75 1.15 -20.36
C GLN A 656 8.03 1.24 -19.54
N ASN A 657 8.01 2.05 -18.48
CA ASN A 657 9.15 2.22 -17.59
C ASN A 657 9.02 1.26 -16.40
N GLY A 658 9.96 0.33 -16.25
CA GLY A 658 9.96 -0.65 -15.16
C GLY A 658 9.23 -1.97 -15.47
N SER A 659 9.72 -3.04 -14.84
CA SER A 659 9.25 -4.41 -15.05
C SER A 659 7.83 -4.65 -14.53
N ASP A 660 7.47 -4.01 -13.41
CA ASP A 660 6.14 -4.05 -12.80
C ASP A 660 5.09 -3.37 -13.70
N VAL A 661 5.46 -2.28 -14.37
CA VAL A 661 4.56 -1.55 -15.27
C VAL A 661 4.32 -2.34 -16.55
N VAL A 662 5.34 -3.00 -17.11
CA VAL A 662 5.16 -3.93 -18.25
C VAL A 662 4.19 -5.05 -17.88
N ALA A 663 4.42 -5.74 -16.76
CA ALA A 663 3.57 -6.83 -16.30
C ALA A 663 2.11 -6.37 -16.07
N SER A 664 1.93 -5.23 -15.42
CA SER A 664 0.62 -4.64 -15.14
C SER A 664 -0.12 -4.23 -16.42
N TYR A 665 0.61 -3.72 -17.42
CA TYR A 665 0.03 -3.35 -18.71
C TYR A 665 -0.51 -4.57 -19.45
N VAL A 666 0.28 -5.65 -19.52
CA VAL A 666 -0.14 -6.91 -20.17
C VAL A 666 -1.36 -7.50 -19.47
N GLN A 667 -1.39 -7.53 -18.13
CA GLN A 667 -2.51 -8.08 -17.35
C GLN A 667 -3.79 -7.23 -17.43
N SER A 668 -3.69 -5.95 -17.79
CA SER A 668 -4.83 -5.03 -17.80
C SER A 668 -5.99 -5.53 -18.68
N GLN A 669 -7.23 -5.10 -18.38
CA GLN A 669 -8.40 -5.46 -19.20
C GLN A 669 -8.30 -4.97 -20.65
N THR A 670 -7.52 -3.91 -20.88
CA THR A 670 -7.20 -3.37 -22.21
C THR A 670 -6.00 -4.06 -22.86
N GLY A 671 -5.39 -5.02 -22.19
CA GLY A 671 -4.19 -5.73 -22.62
C GLY A 671 -4.42 -6.81 -23.67
N GLU A 672 -5.66 -7.10 -24.06
CA GLU A 672 -5.95 -8.14 -25.06
C GLU A 672 -5.14 -7.89 -26.37
N GLY A 673 -4.42 -8.92 -26.81
CA GLY A 673 -3.51 -8.86 -27.96
C GLY A 673 -2.08 -8.46 -27.62
N THR A 674 -1.75 -8.16 -26.36
CA THR A 674 -0.39 -7.77 -25.96
C THR A 674 0.54 -8.95 -25.69
N ILE A 675 1.84 -8.72 -25.91
CA ILE A 675 2.93 -9.62 -25.49
C ILE A 675 4.12 -8.75 -25.04
N GLY A 676 4.64 -8.96 -23.85
CA GLY A 676 5.78 -8.22 -23.30
C GLY A 676 6.85 -9.16 -22.77
N TYR A 677 8.11 -8.71 -22.80
CA TYR A 677 9.23 -9.43 -22.19
C TYR A 677 9.62 -8.78 -20.86
N ASP A 678 9.86 -9.58 -19.83
CA ASP A 678 10.53 -9.14 -18.60
C ASP A 678 10.99 -10.35 -17.76
N GLU A 679 11.42 -10.13 -16.52
CA GLU A 679 11.78 -11.22 -15.61
C GLU A 679 10.59 -12.08 -15.21
N TYR A 680 10.81 -13.39 -15.15
CA TYR A 680 9.78 -14.35 -14.78
C TYR A 680 9.15 -14.09 -13.39
N ALA A 681 9.92 -13.56 -12.44
CA ALA A 681 9.43 -13.19 -11.12
C ALA A 681 8.18 -12.28 -11.15
N TYR A 682 8.07 -11.38 -12.13
CA TYR A 682 6.92 -10.49 -12.26
C TYR A 682 5.67 -11.23 -12.73
N ALA A 683 5.79 -12.10 -13.74
CA ALA A 683 4.70 -12.96 -14.18
C ALA A 683 4.22 -13.90 -13.07
N LYS A 684 5.17 -14.43 -12.29
CA LYS A 684 4.88 -15.32 -11.17
C LYS A 684 4.11 -14.62 -10.05
N ARG A 685 4.51 -13.39 -9.70
CA ARG A 685 3.89 -12.59 -8.63
C ARG A 685 2.42 -12.29 -8.90
N VAL A 686 2.08 -12.00 -10.16
CA VAL A 686 0.70 -11.73 -10.57
C VAL A 686 -0.04 -12.98 -11.07
N ASN A 687 0.63 -14.13 -11.03
CA ASN A 687 0.08 -15.44 -11.40
C ASN A 687 -0.56 -15.41 -12.80
N TRP A 688 0.27 -15.04 -13.79
CA TRP A 688 -0.15 -14.81 -15.18
C TRP A 688 0.64 -15.68 -16.16
N PRO A 689 0.02 -16.21 -17.24
CA PRO A 689 0.70 -17.12 -18.16
C PRO A 689 1.83 -16.44 -18.93
N VAL A 690 2.86 -17.24 -19.23
CA VAL A 690 3.99 -16.87 -20.08
C VAL A 690 4.17 -17.88 -21.20
N VAL A 691 4.82 -17.47 -22.29
CA VAL A 691 5.10 -18.34 -23.44
C VAL A 691 6.04 -19.47 -23.04
N LYS A 692 5.75 -20.70 -23.47
CA LYS A 692 6.74 -21.78 -23.54
C LYS A 692 7.61 -21.60 -24.78
N VAL A 693 8.91 -21.52 -24.59
CA VAL A 693 9.86 -21.22 -25.67
C VAL A 693 10.54 -22.51 -26.15
N LEU A 694 10.60 -22.69 -27.47
CA LEU A 694 11.29 -23.83 -28.07
C LEU A 694 12.80 -23.75 -27.79
N ASN A 695 13.36 -24.78 -27.15
CA ASN A 695 14.78 -24.90 -26.91
C ASN A 695 15.51 -25.69 -28.03
N PRO A 696 16.86 -25.66 -28.09
CA PRO A 696 17.63 -26.37 -29.11
C PRO A 696 17.44 -27.89 -29.13
N ALA A 697 16.98 -28.49 -28.02
CA ALA A 697 16.68 -29.91 -27.92
C ALA A 697 15.30 -30.29 -28.50
N GLY A 698 14.52 -29.32 -28.99
CA GLY A 698 13.22 -29.54 -29.61
C GLY A 698 12.06 -29.63 -28.61
N TYR A 699 12.19 -29.03 -27.42
CA TYR A 699 11.16 -28.98 -26.39
C TYR A 699 10.75 -27.54 -26.06
N TYR A 700 9.45 -27.32 -25.87
CA TYR A 700 8.91 -26.07 -25.37
C TYR A 700 9.05 -26.02 -23.84
N THR A 701 9.91 -25.15 -23.34
CA THR A 701 10.23 -25.03 -21.91
C THR A 701 9.77 -23.69 -21.35
N LEU A 702 9.51 -23.66 -20.05
CA LEU A 702 9.20 -22.43 -19.33
C LEU A 702 10.45 -21.84 -18.69
N PRO A 703 10.47 -20.53 -18.39
CA PRO A 703 11.53 -19.87 -17.62
C PRO A 703 11.49 -20.26 -16.13
N GLY A 704 11.29 -21.55 -15.84
CA GLY A 704 11.18 -22.08 -14.48
C GLY A 704 12.55 -22.20 -13.78
N PRO A 705 12.57 -22.30 -12.44
CA PRO A 705 13.80 -22.31 -11.65
C PRO A 705 14.77 -23.42 -12.07
N SER A 706 14.28 -24.63 -12.30
CA SER A 706 15.12 -25.77 -12.70
C SER A 706 15.61 -25.65 -14.14
N ASN A 707 14.76 -25.19 -15.07
CA ASN A 707 15.10 -25.05 -16.48
C ASN A 707 16.21 -24.02 -16.69
N VAL A 708 16.11 -22.88 -16.01
CA VAL A 708 17.10 -21.81 -16.03
C VAL A 708 18.40 -22.26 -15.32
N ALA A 709 18.31 -22.95 -14.17
CA ALA A 709 19.49 -23.44 -13.47
C ALA A 709 20.29 -24.45 -14.31
N VAL A 710 19.59 -25.36 -15.02
CA VAL A 710 20.22 -26.29 -15.97
C VAL A 710 20.91 -25.51 -17.08
N ALA A 711 20.23 -24.55 -17.70
CA ALA A 711 20.78 -23.72 -18.77
C ALA A 711 22.06 -22.98 -18.34
N LEU A 712 22.05 -22.38 -17.14
CA LEU A 712 23.18 -21.62 -16.60
C LEU A 712 24.37 -22.49 -16.17
N THR A 713 24.29 -23.82 -16.20
CA THR A 713 25.49 -24.67 -16.03
C THR A 713 26.50 -24.50 -17.18
N ALA A 714 26.04 -24.05 -18.36
CA ALA A 714 26.90 -23.67 -19.47
C ALA A 714 27.38 -22.21 -19.44
N ALA A 715 26.90 -21.40 -18.49
CA ALA A 715 27.37 -20.02 -18.35
C ALA A 715 28.85 -20.00 -17.94
N ARG A 716 29.58 -18.99 -18.41
CA ARG A 716 30.99 -18.77 -18.10
C ARG A 716 31.23 -17.31 -17.71
N ILE A 717 32.13 -17.08 -16.77
CA ILE A 717 32.56 -15.75 -16.36
C ILE A 717 33.92 -15.48 -17.01
N ARG A 718 34.00 -14.41 -17.81
CA ARG A 718 35.25 -14.02 -18.48
C ARG A 718 36.33 -13.67 -17.46
N GLY A 719 37.52 -14.23 -17.63
CA GLY A 719 38.67 -14.05 -16.74
C GLY A 719 38.63 -14.91 -15.46
N VAL A 720 37.55 -15.68 -15.26
CA VAL A 720 37.48 -16.71 -14.21
C VAL A 720 37.51 -18.10 -14.85
N ASP A 721 36.68 -18.32 -15.88
CA ASP A 721 36.56 -19.62 -16.56
C ASP A 721 37.31 -19.68 -17.89
N ASP A 722 37.95 -18.58 -18.31
CA ASP A 722 38.75 -18.47 -19.53
C ASP A 722 40.02 -17.63 -19.32
N LYS A 723 40.81 -17.45 -20.40
CA LYS A 723 42.08 -16.71 -20.37
C LYS A 723 41.93 -15.20 -20.61
N THR A 724 40.73 -14.63 -20.42
CA THR A 724 40.51 -13.18 -20.62
C THR A 724 41.36 -12.38 -19.65
N SER A 725 42.14 -11.42 -20.17
CA SER A 725 43.03 -10.58 -19.36
C SER A 725 42.24 -9.63 -18.44
N PRO A 726 42.73 -9.30 -17.23
CA PRO A 726 42.17 -8.22 -16.41
C PRO A 726 42.12 -6.84 -17.07
N SER A 727 42.89 -6.64 -18.16
CA SER A 727 42.88 -5.41 -18.96
C SER A 727 41.81 -5.40 -20.06
N ASP A 728 41.12 -6.52 -20.28
CA ASP A 728 40.06 -6.63 -21.28
C ASP A 728 38.80 -5.88 -20.82
N PRO A 729 38.13 -5.10 -21.69
CA PRO A 729 36.90 -4.40 -21.32
C PRO A 729 35.75 -5.34 -20.90
N ASN A 730 35.80 -6.61 -21.32
CA ASN A 730 34.83 -7.64 -21.00
C ASN A 730 35.21 -8.52 -19.79
N PHE A 731 36.29 -8.19 -19.08
CA PHE A 731 36.71 -8.93 -17.89
C PHE A 731 35.59 -8.98 -16.83
N LEU A 732 35.39 -10.17 -16.23
CA LEU A 732 34.33 -10.51 -15.26
C LEU A 732 32.87 -10.41 -15.78
N GLN A 733 32.65 -10.17 -17.06
CA GLN A 733 31.32 -10.18 -17.65
C GLN A 733 30.85 -11.60 -18.00
N GLN A 734 29.53 -11.75 -18.18
CA GLN A 734 28.91 -12.99 -18.64
C GLN A 734 29.33 -13.35 -20.05
N ASN A 735 29.56 -14.64 -20.24
CA ASN A 735 29.48 -15.32 -21.52
C ASN A 735 28.34 -16.35 -21.45
N LEU A 736 27.32 -16.14 -22.28
CA LEU A 736 26.10 -16.94 -22.34
C LEU A 736 25.98 -17.75 -23.65
N ASP A 737 27.00 -17.76 -24.51
CA ASP A 737 26.93 -18.39 -25.83
C ASP A 737 26.62 -19.90 -25.73
N GLY A 738 27.19 -20.56 -24.72
CA GLY A 738 26.91 -21.96 -24.39
C GLY A 738 25.52 -22.21 -23.79
N VAL A 739 24.89 -21.18 -23.22
CA VAL A 739 23.52 -21.25 -22.68
C VAL A 739 22.53 -21.26 -23.83
N TYR A 740 22.72 -20.38 -24.82
CA TYR A 740 21.83 -20.24 -25.99
C TYR A 740 21.79 -21.49 -26.88
N THR A 741 22.87 -22.29 -26.85
CA THR A 741 23.05 -23.47 -27.70
C THR A 741 22.92 -24.79 -26.93
N MET A 742 22.51 -24.75 -25.66
CA MET A 742 22.44 -25.94 -24.81
C MET A 742 21.40 -26.95 -25.31
N GLY A 743 21.87 -28.14 -25.72
CA GLY A 743 21.06 -29.25 -26.19
C GLY A 743 20.43 -30.14 -25.10
N ASP A 744 20.37 -29.69 -23.84
CA ASP A 744 19.65 -30.41 -22.78
C ASP A 744 18.14 -30.17 -22.93
N PRO A 745 17.28 -31.19 -23.01
CA PRO A 745 15.82 -31.03 -23.10
C PRO A 745 15.19 -30.14 -22.04
N ARG A 746 15.83 -30.01 -20.87
CA ARG A 746 15.34 -29.21 -19.75
C ARG A 746 15.73 -27.74 -19.84
N SER A 747 16.66 -27.35 -20.71
CA SER A 747 17.17 -25.97 -20.75
C SER A 747 16.10 -24.97 -21.18
N TYR A 748 16.09 -23.80 -20.54
CA TYR A 748 15.41 -22.62 -21.07
C TYR A 748 16.40 -21.77 -21.88
N PRO A 749 16.10 -21.39 -23.14
CA PRO A 749 17.12 -20.84 -24.05
C PRO A 749 17.52 -19.40 -23.76
N ILE A 750 16.67 -18.60 -23.11
CA ILE A 750 16.92 -17.17 -22.82
C ILE A 750 17.12 -17.00 -21.31
N SER A 751 18.14 -17.71 -20.80
CA SER A 751 18.55 -17.69 -19.40
C SER A 751 19.77 -16.79 -19.20
N SER A 752 19.73 -15.98 -18.14
CA SER A 752 20.78 -15.02 -17.81
C SER A 752 20.90 -14.85 -16.29
N TYR A 753 21.90 -14.07 -15.87
CA TYR A 753 22.05 -13.67 -14.47
C TYR A 753 22.41 -12.19 -14.37
N SER A 754 22.10 -11.58 -13.23
CA SER A 754 22.43 -10.18 -12.91
C SER A 754 23.65 -10.10 -12.00
N TYR A 755 24.24 -8.91 -11.94
CA TYR A 755 25.40 -8.60 -11.13
C TYR A 755 25.04 -7.65 -10.00
N LEU A 756 25.76 -7.77 -8.89
CA LEU A 756 26.14 -6.60 -8.11
C LEU A 756 27.49 -6.10 -8.59
N ILE A 757 27.59 -4.80 -8.78
CA ILE A 757 28.84 -4.07 -8.96
C ILE A 757 29.28 -3.62 -7.58
N VAL A 758 30.43 -4.10 -7.14
CA VAL A 758 30.93 -3.93 -5.77
C VAL A 758 32.34 -3.36 -5.76
N PRO A 759 32.76 -2.65 -4.70
CA PRO A 759 34.11 -2.09 -4.63
C PRO A 759 35.17 -3.19 -4.62
N ARG A 760 36.29 -2.94 -5.31
CA ARG A 760 37.41 -3.88 -5.43
C ARG A 760 38.70 -3.27 -4.88
N THR A 761 39.41 -4.02 -4.05
CA THR A 761 40.79 -3.67 -3.62
C THR A 761 41.83 -4.02 -4.68
N GLY A 762 42.97 -3.30 -4.67
CA GLY A 762 44.13 -3.62 -5.50
C GLY A 762 44.04 -3.15 -6.97
N GLY A 763 43.06 -2.32 -7.32
CA GLY A 763 43.00 -1.66 -8.62
C GLY A 763 43.70 -0.30 -8.64
N LYS A 764 43.57 0.43 -9.75
CA LYS A 764 44.29 1.69 -10.02
C LYS A 764 43.46 2.94 -9.72
N ARG A 765 42.14 2.81 -9.58
CA ARG A 765 41.18 3.91 -9.51
C ARG A 765 40.67 4.19 -8.08
N GLY A 766 41.00 3.32 -7.13
CA GLY A 766 40.64 3.48 -5.72
C GLY A 766 39.20 3.04 -5.42
N ILE A 767 38.80 3.18 -4.15
CA ILE A 767 37.51 2.73 -3.59
C ILE A 767 36.61 3.97 -3.41
N PRO A 768 35.27 3.84 -3.50
CA PRO A 768 34.35 4.95 -3.23
C PRO A 768 34.62 5.61 -1.87
N PRO A 769 34.63 6.96 -1.74
CA PRO A 769 35.06 7.66 -0.52
C PRO A 769 34.21 7.36 0.72
N ARG A 770 32.95 6.95 0.53
CA ARG A 770 31.99 6.63 1.59
C ARG A 770 31.98 5.15 1.99
N PHE A 771 32.85 4.34 1.39
CA PHE A 771 32.92 2.91 1.61
C PHE A 771 34.09 2.57 2.53
N ASP A 772 33.77 2.05 3.71
CA ASP A 772 34.75 1.64 4.72
C ASP A 772 34.75 0.11 4.92
N THR A 773 35.65 -0.37 5.77
CA THR A 773 35.79 -1.80 6.07
C THR A 773 34.58 -2.38 6.80
N LYS A 774 33.81 -1.57 7.55
CA LYS A 774 32.57 -2.01 8.20
C LYS A 774 31.49 -2.29 7.17
N LYS A 775 31.31 -1.38 6.21
CA LYS A 775 30.42 -1.55 5.06
C LYS A 775 30.84 -2.74 4.21
N GLY A 776 32.13 -2.91 3.93
CA GLY A 776 32.57 -4.07 3.15
C GLY A 776 32.43 -5.40 3.89
N SER A 777 32.54 -5.40 5.23
CA SER A 777 32.20 -6.55 6.06
C SER A 777 30.71 -6.91 5.97
N ALA A 778 29.83 -5.91 6.08
CA ALA A 778 28.38 -6.09 5.93
C ALA A 778 28.00 -6.55 4.51
N LEU A 779 28.57 -5.92 3.47
CA LEU A 779 28.29 -6.21 2.06
C LEU A 779 28.74 -7.62 1.70
N SER A 780 29.93 -8.03 2.12
CA SER A 780 30.44 -9.38 1.84
C SER A 780 29.65 -10.49 2.54
N ARG A 781 29.15 -10.26 3.76
CA ARG A 781 28.21 -11.20 4.43
C ARG A 781 26.87 -11.26 3.71
N TYR A 782 26.33 -10.12 3.28
CA TYR A 782 25.10 -10.08 2.50
C TYR A 782 25.24 -10.86 1.19
N ILE A 783 26.32 -10.63 0.44
CA ILE A 783 26.56 -11.36 -0.81
C ILE A 783 26.84 -12.85 -0.55
N GLY A 784 27.52 -13.18 0.55
CA GLY A 784 27.69 -14.57 0.99
C GLY A 784 26.36 -15.26 1.26
N PHE A 785 25.42 -14.56 1.92
CA PHE A 785 24.04 -15.02 2.09
C PHE A 785 23.34 -15.19 0.74
N ILE A 786 23.40 -14.20 -0.15
CA ILE A 786 22.79 -14.25 -1.48
C ILE A 786 23.28 -15.49 -2.25
N LEU A 787 24.59 -15.69 -2.37
CA LEU A 787 25.19 -16.77 -3.17
C LEU A 787 24.95 -18.18 -2.59
N CYS A 788 24.64 -18.24 -1.29
CA CYS A 788 24.41 -19.46 -0.56
C CYS A 788 22.96 -19.51 -0.07
N ALA A 789 22.71 -19.29 1.23
CA ALA A 789 21.41 -19.58 1.86
C ALA A 789 20.21 -18.94 1.13
N GLY A 790 20.35 -17.73 0.59
CA GLY A 790 19.29 -17.05 -0.18
C GLY A 790 18.86 -17.78 -1.45
N GLN A 791 19.73 -18.63 -2.03
CA GLN A 791 19.41 -19.44 -3.20
C GLN A 791 18.35 -20.52 -2.90
N GLY A 792 18.14 -20.87 -1.62
CA GLY A 792 17.07 -21.78 -1.21
C GLY A 792 15.66 -21.24 -1.51
N GLU A 793 15.50 -19.92 -1.53
CA GLU A 793 14.20 -19.26 -1.72
C GLU A 793 14.01 -18.72 -3.15
N ALA A 794 15.06 -18.68 -3.98
CA ALA A 794 15.04 -18.15 -5.33
C ALA A 794 13.87 -18.70 -6.17
N GLY A 795 13.64 -20.01 -6.10
CA GLY A 795 12.54 -20.67 -6.80
C GLY A 795 11.16 -20.15 -6.40
N GLN A 796 10.94 -19.80 -5.13
CA GLN A 796 9.69 -19.25 -4.62
C GLN A 796 9.45 -17.83 -5.12
N LEU A 797 10.53 -17.04 -5.23
CA LEU A 797 10.53 -15.66 -5.73
C LEU A 797 10.37 -15.56 -7.25
N GLY A 798 10.44 -16.69 -7.97
CA GLY A 798 10.35 -16.73 -9.44
C GLY A 798 11.70 -16.57 -10.14
N TYR A 799 12.79 -16.78 -9.41
CA TYR A 799 14.15 -16.86 -9.92
C TYR A 799 14.64 -18.31 -9.94
N SER A 800 15.81 -18.47 -10.53
CA SER A 800 16.57 -19.70 -10.53
C SER A 800 17.69 -19.65 -9.50
N PRO A 801 17.93 -20.74 -8.77
CA PRO A 801 19.17 -20.91 -8.04
C PRO A 801 20.39 -20.88 -8.98
N ILE A 802 21.46 -20.25 -8.54
CA ILE A 802 22.69 -20.06 -9.31
C ILE A 802 23.58 -21.32 -9.20
N PRO A 803 24.07 -21.88 -10.33
CA PRO A 803 24.97 -23.03 -10.35
C PRO A 803 26.35 -22.80 -9.70
N ARG A 804 26.99 -23.90 -9.27
CA ARG A 804 28.29 -23.91 -8.58
C ARG A 804 29.38 -23.03 -9.20
N GLY A 805 29.51 -23.05 -10.53
CA GLY A 805 30.55 -22.27 -11.23
C GLY A 805 30.41 -20.76 -11.00
N LEU A 806 29.18 -20.26 -11.12
CA LEU A 806 28.87 -18.86 -10.90
C LEU A 806 28.97 -18.46 -9.43
N VAL A 807 28.57 -19.34 -8.49
CA VAL A 807 28.77 -19.12 -7.04
C VAL A 807 30.25 -18.99 -6.70
N LYS A 808 31.08 -19.90 -7.20
CA LYS A 808 32.53 -19.84 -7.03
C LYS A 808 33.11 -18.53 -7.61
N GLY A 809 32.72 -18.19 -8.84
CA GLY A 809 33.17 -16.96 -9.49
C GLY A 809 32.79 -15.70 -8.71
N GLY A 810 31.57 -15.66 -8.16
CA GLY A 810 31.10 -14.58 -7.32
C GLY A 810 31.88 -14.46 -6.00
N LEU A 811 32.09 -15.57 -5.29
CA LEU A 811 32.86 -15.58 -4.03
C LEU A 811 34.34 -15.20 -4.23
N LEU A 812 34.93 -15.56 -5.37
CA LEU A 812 36.26 -15.06 -5.74
C LEU A 812 36.28 -13.53 -5.84
N GLN A 813 35.23 -12.91 -6.38
CA GLN A 813 35.13 -11.45 -6.44
C GLN A 813 34.84 -10.83 -5.07
N VAL A 814 34.02 -11.48 -4.24
CA VAL A 814 33.76 -11.06 -2.85
C VAL A 814 35.04 -11.02 -2.02
N SER A 815 36.00 -11.91 -2.29
CA SER A 815 37.30 -11.92 -1.60
C SER A 815 38.11 -10.64 -1.78
N HIS A 816 37.85 -9.87 -2.84
CA HIS A 816 38.50 -8.60 -3.13
C HIS A 816 37.78 -7.38 -2.53
N ILE A 817 36.62 -7.56 -1.88
CA ILE A 817 35.90 -6.45 -1.23
C ILE A 817 36.70 -5.97 -0.01
N PRO A 818 36.92 -4.64 0.16
CA PRO A 818 37.63 -4.11 1.32
C PRO A 818 36.95 -4.53 2.64
N GLY A 819 37.66 -5.18 3.57
CA GLY A 819 37.05 -5.64 4.82
C GLY A 819 36.15 -6.88 4.71
N ASN A 820 36.32 -7.68 3.65
CA ASN A 820 35.59 -8.95 3.43
C ASN A 820 35.48 -9.81 4.71
N ALA A 821 34.26 -10.24 5.01
CA ALA A 821 33.90 -11.11 6.12
C ALA A 821 32.81 -12.13 5.73
N SER A 822 32.75 -12.55 4.45
CA SER A 822 31.75 -13.52 3.98
C SER A 822 31.84 -14.89 4.68
N GLY A 823 33.03 -15.26 5.16
CA GLY A 823 33.25 -16.52 5.90
C GLY A 823 33.13 -17.79 5.05
N ILE A 824 33.02 -17.67 3.73
CA ILE A 824 32.85 -18.79 2.78
C ILE A 824 34.08 -18.89 1.89
N ASP A 825 34.70 -20.07 1.84
CA ASP A 825 35.83 -20.34 0.95
C ASP A 825 35.33 -20.65 -0.48
N PRO A 826 35.74 -19.88 -1.50
CA PRO A 826 35.29 -20.06 -2.89
C PRO A 826 35.72 -21.40 -3.51
N ASN A 827 36.76 -22.07 -3.00
CA ASN A 827 37.27 -23.31 -3.59
C ASN A 827 36.54 -24.54 -3.07
N THR A 828 36.30 -24.59 -1.77
CA THR A 828 35.61 -25.71 -1.10
C THR A 828 34.10 -25.53 -1.13
N LEU A 829 33.61 -24.28 -1.02
CA LEU A 829 32.20 -23.95 -0.78
C LEU A 829 31.63 -24.65 0.47
N SER A 830 32.50 -24.97 1.44
CA SER A 830 32.07 -25.50 2.74
C SER A 830 31.18 -24.47 3.44
N ASN A 831 30.03 -24.91 3.97
CA ASN A 831 29.01 -24.05 4.61
C ASN A 831 28.22 -23.14 3.65
N CYS A 832 28.26 -23.39 2.33
CA CYS A 832 27.39 -22.73 1.38
C CYS A 832 26.15 -23.59 1.10
N ALA A 833 25.01 -23.26 1.72
CA ALA A 833 23.74 -23.92 1.43
C ALA A 833 23.19 -23.45 0.08
N ASN A 834 23.23 -24.29 -0.97
CA ASN A 834 22.70 -23.94 -2.29
C ASN A 834 22.07 -25.20 -2.92
N PRO A 835 20.84 -25.12 -3.49
CA PRO A 835 20.14 -26.31 -3.99
C PRO A 835 20.71 -26.90 -5.29
N THR A 836 21.65 -26.22 -5.97
CA THR A 836 22.21 -26.68 -7.25
C THR A 836 23.41 -27.62 -7.11
N PHE A 837 24.02 -27.72 -5.93
CA PHE A 837 25.12 -28.62 -5.65
C PHE A 837 25.10 -29.13 -4.21
N ASN A 838 25.68 -30.31 -3.98
CA ASN A 838 25.81 -30.87 -2.63
C ASN A 838 27.11 -30.42 -1.93
N SER A 839 27.30 -30.82 -0.67
CA SER A 839 28.51 -30.54 0.12
C SER A 839 29.81 -31.11 -0.48
N ALA A 840 29.71 -32.14 -1.33
CA ALA A 840 30.84 -32.68 -2.10
C ALA A 840 31.13 -31.89 -3.39
N GLY A 841 30.33 -30.86 -3.68
CA GLY A 841 30.48 -30.00 -4.86
C GLY A 841 29.98 -30.59 -6.17
N LYS A 842 29.25 -31.71 -6.13
CA LYS A 842 28.61 -32.29 -7.31
C LYS A 842 27.36 -31.50 -7.65
N LEU A 843 27.17 -31.16 -8.93
CA LEU A 843 25.96 -30.52 -9.44
C LEU A 843 24.76 -31.45 -9.30
N THR A 844 23.88 -31.16 -8.35
CA THR A 844 22.62 -31.90 -8.10
C THR A 844 21.52 -31.44 -9.03
N VAL A 845 21.56 -30.19 -9.52
CA VAL A 845 20.56 -29.69 -10.48
C VAL A 845 20.46 -30.54 -11.75
N LEU A 846 21.57 -31.11 -12.22
CA LEU A 846 21.57 -31.97 -13.42
C LEU A 846 20.95 -33.34 -13.17
N THR A 847 20.83 -33.79 -11.91
CA THR A 847 20.15 -35.04 -11.54
C THR A 847 18.71 -34.81 -11.12
N ASP A 848 18.44 -33.70 -10.41
CA ASP A 848 17.19 -33.48 -9.70
C ASP A 848 16.17 -32.70 -10.54
N ALA A 849 16.64 -31.97 -11.57
CA ALA A 849 15.75 -31.20 -12.44
C ALA A 849 14.81 -32.13 -13.22
N PRO A 850 13.48 -31.90 -13.17
CA PRO A 850 12.50 -32.74 -13.84
C PRO A 850 12.68 -32.68 -15.36
N GLN A 851 12.50 -33.83 -16.02
CA GLN A 851 12.47 -33.90 -17.47
C GLN A 851 11.21 -33.19 -18.01
N PRO A 852 11.31 -32.49 -19.16
CA PRO A 852 10.14 -31.87 -19.77
C PRO A 852 9.10 -32.94 -20.16
N SER A 853 7.84 -32.54 -20.18
CA SER A 853 6.76 -33.44 -20.62
C SER A 853 6.99 -33.88 -22.07
N PRO A 854 6.76 -35.16 -22.42
CA PRO A 854 6.73 -35.59 -23.81
C PRO A 854 5.74 -34.80 -24.68
N CYS A 855 4.68 -34.25 -24.07
CA CYS A 855 3.69 -33.41 -24.75
C CYS A 855 4.18 -31.99 -25.06
N ASP A 856 5.33 -31.59 -24.51
CA ASP A 856 5.97 -30.31 -24.81
C ASP A 856 7.05 -30.46 -25.90
N LYS A 857 7.23 -31.66 -26.47
CA LYS A 857 8.08 -31.84 -27.65
C LYS A 857 7.47 -31.15 -28.88
N ALA A 858 8.30 -30.51 -29.69
CA ALA A 858 7.86 -29.88 -30.93
C ALA A 858 7.09 -30.87 -31.82
N GLY A 859 5.96 -30.41 -32.36
CA GLY A 859 5.04 -31.24 -33.15
C GLY A 859 4.03 -32.06 -32.33
N ALA A 860 4.10 -32.09 -31.00
CA ALA A 860 3.08 -32.73 -30.18
C ALA A 860 1.76 -31.90 -30.17
N PRO A 861 0.59 -32.53 -30.33
CA PRO A 861 -0.69 -31.82 -30.36
C PRO A 861 -1.04 -31.20 -29.00
N LEU A 862 -1.79 -30.09 -29.00
CA LEU A 862 -2.26 -29.44 -27.77
C LEU A 862 -3.17 -30.33 -26.90
N SER A 863 -3.80 -31.35 -27.48
CA SER A 863 -4.60 -32.37 -26.78
C SER A 863 -3.77 -33.51 -26.18
N CYS A 864 -2.44 -33.43 -26.27
CA CYS A 864 -1.56 -34.43 -25.68
C CYS A 864 -1.67 -34.40 -24.15
N THR A 865 -1.89 -35.57 -23.57
CA THR A 865 -1.87 -35.81 -22.14
C THR A 865 -0.89 -36.94 -21.83
N VAL A 866 -0.29 -36.94 -20.64
CA VAL A 866 0.63 -38.03 -20.27
C VAL A 866 -0.13 -39.05 -19.43
N LYS A 867 -0.18 -40.31 -19.90
CA LYS A 867 -0.68 -41.46 -19.10
C LYS A 867 0.42 -42.51 -19.00
N HIS A 868 0.73 -42.96 -17.78
CA HIS A 868 1.81 -43.92 -17.50
C HIS A 868 3.17 -43.52 -18.10
N GLY A 869 3.50 -42.22 -18.08
CA GLY A 869 4.77 -41.70 -18.62
C GLY A 869 4.87 -41.66 -20.15
N ARG A 870 3.80 -41.99 -20.88
CA ARG A 870 3.74 -41.91 -22.35
C ARG A 870 2.73 -40.84 -22.81
N PRO A 871 3.02 -40.11 -23.90
CA PRO A 871 2.05 -39.18 -24.49
C PRO A 871 0.89 -39.95 -25.11
N VAL A 872 -0.34 -39.56 -24.78
CA VAL A 872 -1.58 -40.05 -25.38
C VAL A 872 -2.43 -38.87 -25.82
N THR A 873 -3.02 -38.96 -27.01
CA THR A 873 -3.91 -37.94 -27.56
C THR A 873 -5.32 -38.12 -27.01
N ALA A 874 -5.90 -37.08 -26.41
CA ALA A 874 -7.31 -37.09 -26.03
C ALA A 874 -8.17 -37.11 -27.31
N GLY A 875 -8.73 -38.28 -27.66
CA GLY A 875 -9.62 -38.44 -28.82
C GLY A 875 -9.49 -39.71 -29.66
N ALA A 876 -8.59 -40.65 -29.34
CA ALA A 876 -8.67 -42.00 -29.91
C ALA A 876 -9.74 -42.81 -29.16
N GLY A 877 -11.00 -42.54 -29.50
CA GLY A 877 -12.12 -43.39 -29.11
C GLY A 877 -11.89 -44.80 -29.64
N SER A 878 -11.93 -45.76 -28.73
CA SER A 878 -12.14 -47.18 -29.00
C SER A 878 -13.32 -47.34 -29.97
N SER A 879 -13.05 -47.74 -31.22
CA SER A 879 -13.98 -48.53 -32.00
C SER A 879 -13.65 -50.01 -31.73
N GLY A 880 -14.50 -50.64 -30.93
CA GLY A 880 -14.36 -52.05 -30.57
C GLY A 880 -14.59 -52.99 -31.75
N GLY A 881 -13.86 -54.11 -31.73
CA GLY A 881 -14.08 -55.27 -32.58
C GLY A 881 -13.64 -56.52 -31.82
N SER A 882 -14.62 -57.33 -31.42
CA SER A 882 -14.52 -58.63 -30.78
C SER A 882 -13.62 -59.63 -31.53
N GLY A 883 -12.84 -60.43 -30.79
CA GLY A 883 -12.12 -61.59 -31.34
C GLY A 883 -11.43 -62.41 -30.24
N SER A 884 -11.75 -63.70 -30.20
CA SER A 884 -11.46 -64.69 -29.17
C SER A 884 -9.98 -65.12 -29.08
N SER A 885 -9.64 -65.68 -27.92
CA SER A 885 -8.64 -66.71 -27.62
C SER A 885 -7.73 -67.24 -28.75
N GLY A 886 -6.43 -67.37 -28.46
CA GLY A 886 -5.59 -68.39 -29.09
C GLY A 886 -4.12 -67.99 -29.23
N GLY A 887 -3.25 -68.63 -28.44
CA GLY A 887 -1.82 -68.67 -28.74
C GLY A 887 -1.54 -69.66 -29.89
N GLY A 888 -0.46 -69.44 -30.64
CA GLY A 888 0.05 -70.40 -31.62
C GLY A 888 0.77 -69.77 -32.81
N THR A 889 2.11 -69.76 -32.73
CA THR A 889 3.11 -70.09 -33.78
C THR A 889 2.95 -69.68 -35.26
N SER A 890 4.08 -69.15 -35.76
CA SER A 890 4.77 -69.40 -37.05
C SER A 890 4.27 -68.80 -38.38
N GLY A 891 5.14 -67.99 -38.98
CA GLY A 891 5.70 -68.22 -40.32
C GLY A 891 5.02 -67.59 -41.55
N GLY A 892 5.82 -66.93 -42.40
CA GLY A 892 5.57 -66.90 -43.85
C GLY A 892 5.33 -65.54 -44.53
N SER A 893 6.42 -64.95 -45.03
CA SER A 893 6.67 -64.42 -46.39
C SER A 893 5.60 -63.71 -47.25
N GLY A 894 6.05 -62.59 -47.86
CA GLY A 894 5.62 -62.05 -49.18
C GLY A 894 4.42 -61.10 -49.13
N GLY A 895 4.33 -59.98 -49.84
CA GLY A 895 5.07 -59.39 -50.95
C GLY A 895 4.09 -58.52 -51.78
N GLY A 896 4.54 -57.40 -52.35
CA GLY A 896 3.84 -56.61 -53.38
C GLY A 896 2.80 -55.59 -52.87
N SER A 897 2.99 -54.28 -53.04
CA SER A 897 2.69 -53.46 -54.25
C SER A 897 1.18 -53.43 -54.55
N SER A 898 0.49 -52.34 -54.86
CA SER A 898 0.86 -51.00 -55.33
C SER A 898 -0.45 -50.26 -55.64
N GLY A 899 -0.45 -48.93 -55.49
CA GLY A 899 -1.27 -48.00 -56.26
C GLY A 899 -2.78 -48.00 -55.97
N SER A 900 -3.54 -47.00 -56.37
CA SER A 900 -3.27 -45.69 -56.93
C SER A 900 -4.63 -44.97 -56.99
N ALA A 901 -4.59 -43.66 -56.79
CA ALA A 901 -5.42 -42.63 -57.44
C ALA A 901 -6.96 -42.62 -57.28
N GLY A 902 -7.47 -41.38 -57.27
CA GLY A 902 -8.78 -41.04 -57.83
C GLY A 902 -9.64 -40.14 -56.93
N THR A 903 -9.51 -38.81 -57.03
CA THR A 903 -10.45 -37.91 -57.76
C THR A 903 -11.77 -37.63 -57.01
N THR A 904 -11.86 -36.45 -56.36
CA THR A 904 -12.65 -35.25 -56.77
C THR A 904 -14.17 -35.42 -56.82
N ALA A 905 -14.90 -34.63 -56.03
CA ALA A 905 -16.17 -34.01 -56.44
C ALA A 905 -16.57 -32.84 -55.50
N THR A 906 -17.09 -31.81 -56.13
CA THR A 906 -17.54 -30.50 -55.67
C THR A 906 -19.06 -30.44 -55.43
N GLY A 907 -19.53 -29.38 -54.74
CA GLY A 907 -20.92 -28.92 -54.66
C GLY A 907 -21.37 -28.73 -53.19
N GLY A 908 -21.91 -27.60 -52.70
CA GLY A 908 -22.61 -26.47 -53.30
C GLY A 908 -24.07 -26.47 -52.82
N GLY A 909 -24.53 -25.44 -52.07
CA GLY A 909 -25.96 -25.24 -51.77
C GLY A 909 -26.29 -24.43 -50.51
N SER A 910 -27.08 -23.37 -50.70
CA SER A 910 -27.42 -22.26 -49.77
C SER A 910 -28.77 -22.39 -49.02
N ALA A 911 -28.93 -21.46 -48.05
CA ALA A 911 -30.16 -20.84 -47.50
C ALA A 911 -30.98 -21.66 -46.48
N GLY A 912 -31.59 -21.10 -45.43
CA GLY A 912 -31.72 -19.75 -44.89
C GLY A 912 -32.65 -19.81 -43.65
N GLY A 913 -32.70 -18.77 -42.81
CA GLY A 913 -33.71 -18.65 -41.75
C GLY A 913 -33.38 -17.63 -40.65
N SER A 914 -34.08 -16.49 -40.67
CA SER A 914 -34.06 -15.46 -39.64
C SER A 914 -34.97 -15.80 -38.45
N ALA A 915 -34.55 -15.48 -37.23
CA ALA A 915 -35.44 -15.13 -36.11
C ALA A 915 -34.71 -14.25 -35.08
N SER A 916 -35.44 -13.25 -34.59
CA SER A 916 -35.04 -12.15 -33.71
C SER A 916 -35.15 -12.47 -32.21
N GLY A 917 -34.29 -11.82 -31.41
CA GLY A 917 -34.66 -11.25 -30.10
C GLY A 917 -34.35 -12.08 -28.85
N GLY A 918 -33.51 -11.55 -27.96
CA GLY A 918 -33.36 -12.04 -26.59
C GLY A 918 -32.08 -11.60 -25.89
N SER A 919 -32.10 -10.42 -25.27
CA SER A 919 -31.07 -9.96 -24.33
C SER A 919 -30.97 -10.88 -23.10
N ALA A 920 -29.76 -11.25 -22.70
CA ALA A 920 -29.48 -11.69 -21.34
C ALA A 920 -28.07 -11.25 -20.92
N SER A 921 -28.03 -10.36 -19.94
CA SER A 921 -26.88 -10.03 -19.13
C SER A 921 -26.44 -11.24 -18.30
N GLY A 922 -25.14 -11.55 -18.31
CA GLY A 922 -24.55 -12.59 -17.45
C GLY A 922 -23.26 -12.07 -16.84
N GLY A 923 -23.31 -11.80 -15.53
CA GLY A 923 -22.21 -11.22 -14.77
C GLY A 923 -20.98 -12.13 -14.66
N SER A 924 -19.79 -11.51 -14.74
CA SER A 924 -18.53 -12.17 -14.46
C SER A 924 -18.39 -12.46 -12.96
N GLY A 925 -18.27 -13.76 -12.63
CA GLY A 925 -17.86 -14.23 -11.31
C GLY A 925 -16.37 -13.99 -11.04
N PRO A 926 -15.88 -14.32 -9.82
CA PRO A 926 -14.50 -14.05 -9.40
C PRO A 926 -13.50 -14.78 -10.31
N GLY A 927 -12.41 -14.07 -10.65
CA GLY A 927 -11.40 -14.50 -11.62
C GLY A 927 -10.81 -15.87 -11.30
N LYS A 928 -10.64 -16.68 -12.34
CA LYS A 928 -9.95 -17.97 -12.29
C LYS A 928 -8.44 -17.71 -12.08
N VAL A 929 -7.86 -18.33 -11.06
CA VAL A 929 -6.41 -18.29 -10.77
C VAL A 929 -5.71 -19.26 -11.73
N ILE A 930 -4.75 -18.78 -12.52
CA ILE A 930 -4.03 -19.54 -13.56
C ILE A 930 -2.57 -19.70 -13.16
N ASP A 931 -2.11 -20.93 -12.93
CA ASP A 931 -0.72 -21.15 -12.53
C ASP A 931 0.26 -20.74 -13.65
N PRO A 932 1.20 -19.80 -13.41
CA PRO A 932 2.16 -19.29 -14.39
C PRO A 932 3.24 -20.32 -14.80
N GLN A 933 3.40 -21.42 -14.05
CA GLN A 933 4.30 -22.54 -14.37
C GLN A 933 3.62 -23.64 -15.16
N THR A 934 2.30 -23.77 -15.10
CA THR A 934 1.60 -24.89 -15.76
C THR A 934 0.60 -24.44 -16.81
N GLY A 935 0.21 -23.16 -16.78
CA GLY A 935 -0.84 -22.63 -17.64
C GLY A 935 -2.20 -23.28 -17.35
N GLN A 936 -2.44 -23.82 -16.16
CA GLN A 936 -3.71 -24.46 -15.83
C GLN A 936 -4.52 -23.61 -14.86
N VAL A 937 -5.84 -23.66 -15.00
CA VAL A 937 -6.77 -23.06 -14.03
C VAL A 937 -6.73 -23.91 -12.76
N VAL A 938 -6.36 -23.30 -11.64
CA VAL A 938 -6.39 -23.95 -10.33
C VAL A 938 -7.86 -24.04 -9.89
N SER A 939 -8.45 -25.23 -9.96
CA SER A 939 -9.77 -25.51 -9.42
C SER A 939 -9.69 -25.73 -7.91
N THR A 940 -10.38 -24.90 -7.12
CA THR A 940 -10.57 -25.13 -5.68
C THR A 940 -11.48 -26.34 -5.46
N ALA A 941 -10.90 -27.50 -5.18
CA ALA A 941 -11.64 -28.70 -4.76
C ALA A 941 -11.43 -28.95 -3.25
N GLY A 942 -12.57 -29.23 -2.58
CA GLY A 942 -12.80 -29.16 -1.14
C GLY A 942 -11.91 -29.99 -0.20
N SER A 943 -11.79 -29.47 1.03
CA SER A 943 -11.68 -30.25 2.26
C SER A 943 -12.46 -29.55 3.38
N ASP A 944 -13.59 -30.18 3.72
CA ASP A 944 -14.34 -30.26 4.98
C ASP A 944 -14.47 -29.09 5.97
N SER A 945 -15.72 -28.99 6.40
CA SER A 945 -16.37 -28.02 7.26
C SER A 945 -16.13 -28.21 8.76
N SER A 946 -15.91 -27.09 9.47
CA SER A 946 -16.58 -26.84 10.76
C SER A 946 -16.65 -25.34 11.12
N GLY A 947 -17.78 -24.72 10.74
CA GLY A 947 -18.57 -23.72 11.48
C GLY A 947 -17.93 -22.50 12.16
N GLY A 948 -18.23 -21.30 11.63
CA GLY A 948 -18.20 -20.04 12.38
C GLY A 948 -18.44 -18.79 11.51
N ALA A 949 -19.69 -18.40 11.31
CA ALA A 949 -20.13 -17.33 10.42
C ALA A 949 -19.76 -15.89 10.88
N ALA A 950 -19.37 -15.01 9.94
CA ALA A 950 -19.81 -13.60 9.84
C ALA A 950 -19.28 -12.87 8.58
N GLY A 951 -20.22 -12.36 7.76
CA GLY A 951 -20.21 -11.01 7.15
C GLY A 951 -19.11 -10.59 6.17
N GLY A 952 -19.47 -10.40 4.90
CA GLY A 952 -18.61 -9.81 3.87
C GLY A 952 -18.26 -8.33 4.08
N GLY A 953 -17.16 -7.91 3.48
CA GLY A 953 -16.70 -6.52 3.40
C GLY A 953 -15.38 -6.42 2.62
N GLY A 954 -15.28 -5.40 1.77
CA GLY A 954 -14.26 -5.13 0.74
C GLY A 954 -12.81 -5.52 1.06
N SER A 955 -12.11 -5.99 0.02
CA SER A 955 -10.65 -6.01 -0.03
C SER A 955 -10.11 -4.64 0.34
N ALA A 956 -9.59 -4.54 1.56
CA ALA A 956 -8.72 -3.46 1.96
C ALA A 956 -7.50 -3.48 1.02
N VAL A 957 -7.33 -2.41 0.27
CA VAL A 957 -6.01 -2.05 -0.25
C VAL A 957 -5.12 -1.90 0.99
N PRO A 958 -4.07 -2.71 1.19
CA PRO A 958 -3.11 -2.40 2.23
C PRO A 958 -2.55 -1.00 1.88
N ALA A 959 -2.82 -0.04 2.75
CA ALA A 959 -2.00 1.16 2.78
C ALA A 959 -0.62 0.67 3.19
N ASP A 960 0.29 0.58 2.23
CA ASP A 960 1.72 0.49 2.55
C ASP A 960 2.03 1.73 3.38
N VAL A 961 2.14 1.54 4.69
CA VAL A 961 2.93 2.43 5.52
C VAL A 961 4.31 2.41 4.91
N VAL A 962 4.67 3.51 4.26
CA VAL A 962 6.03 3.76 3.78
C VAL A 962 6.94 3.54 4.97
N ALA A 963 7.55 2.36 5.04
CA ALA A 963 8.68 2.10 5.89
C ALA A 963 9.82 2.92 5.31
N LEU A 964 9.90 4.19 5.73
CA LEU A 964 11.11 4.98 5.64
C LEU A 964 12.20 4.12 6.28
N ALA A 965 13.09 3.61 5.44
CA ALA A 965 14.21 2.80 5.86
C ALA A 965 14.90 3.50 7.03
N GLY A 966 15.02 2.77 8.14
CA GLY A 966 15.52 3.28 9.40
C GLY A 966 16.90 3.90 9.22
N ARG A 967 16.97 5.22 9.43
CA ARG A 967 18.17 5.84 10.00
C ARG A 967 18.27 5.31 11.43
N ASN A 968 19.48 4.93 11.86
CA ASN A 968 19.76 4.41 13.22
C ASN A 968 19.37 5.39 14.36
N ASP A 969 18.93 6.60 14.05
CA ASP A 969 18.56 7.62 15.03
C ASP A 969 17.06 7.58 15.43
N ASP A 970 16.20 6.83 14.73
CA ASP A 970 14.73 6.93 14.90
C ASP A 970 14.03 5.63 15.36
N TRP A 971 14.78 4.62 15.87
CA TRP A 971 14.21 3.31 16.25
C TRP A 971 13.11 3.39 17.31
N LEU A 972 13.22 4.36 18.23
CA LEU A 972 12.26 4.58 19.31
C LEU A 972 10.91 5.08 18.75
N LEU A 973 10.95 5.86 17.66
CA LEU A 973 9.79 6.46 16.99
C LEU A 973 9.12 5.49 16.02
N SER A 974 9.90 4.68 15.29
CA SER A 974 9.36 3.60 14.46
C SER A 974 8.68 2.50 15.30
N SER A 975 9.21 2.25 16.49
CA SER A 975 8.61 1.32 17.46
C SER A 975 7.32 1.87 18.08
N LEU A 976 7.29 3.18 18.36
CA LEU A 976 6.09 3.87 18.87
C LEU A 976 4.96 3.92 17.83
N THR A 977 5.28 4.17 16.56
CA THR A 977 4.32 4.19 15.44
C THR A 977 3.73 2.80 15.14
N ALA A 978 4.51 1.73 15.29
CA ALA A 978 4.01 0.35 15.21
C ALA A 978 3.08 0.00 16.40
N LEU A 979 3.40 0.46 17.61
CA LEU A 979 2.54 0.35 18.81
C LEU A 979 1.23 1.13 18.68
N GLU A 980 1.31 2.28 18.03
CA GLU A 980 0.21 3.16 17.66
C GLU A 980 -0.77 2.50 16.67
N LEU A 981 -0.26 1.92 15.58
CA LEU A 981 -1.11 1.23 14.59
C LEU A 981 -1.83 0.03 15.20
N LEU A 982 -1.16 -0.69 16.10
CA LEU A 982 -1.76 -1.83 16.80
C LEU A 982 -2.82 -1.40 17.81
N ALA A 983 -2.64 -0.26 18.49
CA ALA A 983 -3.63 0.31 19.40
C ALA A 983 -4.89 0.82 18.68
N VAL A 984 -4.73 1.47 17.52
CA VAL A 984 -5.86 1.97 16.70
C VAL A 984 -6.73 0.84 16.17
N VAL A 985 -6.13 -0.31 15.84
CA VAL A 985 -6.86 -1.48 15.33
C VAL A 985 -7.52 -2.29 16.45
N THR A 986 -6.89 -2.40 17.62
CA THR A 986 -7.37 -3.29 18.71
C THR A 986 -8.35 -2.62 19.67
N VAL A 987 -8.23 -1.31 19.91
CA VAL A 987 -9.06 -0.61 20.91
C VAL A 987 -10.54 -0.49 20.51
N PRO A 988 -10.92 -0.12 19.28
CA PRO A 988 -12.32 -0.03 18.88
C PRO A 988 -13.12 -1.35 18.97
N PRO A 989 -12.61 -2.51 18.51
CA PRO A 989 -13.34 -3.77 18.61
C PRO A 989 -13.42 -4.31 20.05
N VAL A 990 -12.36 -4.12 20.86
CA VAL A 990 -12.36 -4.55 22.28
C VAL A 990 -13.33 -3.68 23.10
N LEU A 991 -13.35 -2.37 22.88
CA LEU A 991 -14.30 -1.46 23.52
C LEU A 991 -15.74 -1.74 23.05
N GLY A 992 -15.93 -2.03 21.76
CA GLY A 992 -17.22 -2.43 21.19
C GLY A 992 -17.76 -3.74 21.76
N TYR A 993 -16.89 -4.74 21.95
CA TYR A 993 -17.23 -6.02 22.56
C TYR A 993 -17.62 -5.86 24.04
N TYR A 994 -16.85 -5.05 24.78
CA TYR A 994 -17.10 -4.76 26.19
C TYR A 994 -18.41 -3.98 26.41
N LEU A 995 -18.71 -3.00 25.54
CA LEU A 995 -19.95 -2.22 25.59
C LEU A 995 -21.18 -3.06 25.17
N ARG A 996 -21.03 -4.02 24.26
CA ARG A 996 -22.09 -4.99 23.92
C ARG A 996 -22.42 -5.93 25.09
N GLY A 997 -21.40 -6.35 25.87
CA GLY A 997 -21.60 -7.12 27.10
C GLY A 997 -22.46 -6.39 28.13
N ARG A 998 -22.22 -5.09 28.34
CA ARG A 998 -23.00 -4.25 29.27
C ARG A 998 -24.46 -4.06 28.84
N ARG A 999 -24.76 -3.99 27.54
CA ARG A 999 -26.15 -3.87 27.06
C ARG A 999 -26.97 -5.15 27.24
N ARG A 1000 -26.33 -6.33 27.21
CA ARG A 1000 -26.99 -7.61 27.51
C ARG A 1000 -27.27 -7.79 29.01
N SER A 1001 -26.37 -7.32 29.88
CA SER A 1001 -26.58 -7.37 31.33
C SER A 1001 -27.58 -6.32 31.86
N ALA A 1002 -27.80 -5.23 31.13
CA ALA A 1002 -28.80 -4.21 31.49
C ALA A 1002 -30.23 -4.55 31.02
N ALA A 1003 -30.40 -5.52 30.12
CA ALA A 1003 -31.71 -5.96 29.61
C ALA A 1003 -32.29 -7.18 30.35
N ALA A 1004 -31.52 -7.82 31.24
CA ALA A 1004 -32.00 -8.89 32.10
C ALA A 1004 -32.41 -8.32 33.46
N GLY A 1005 -33.67 -7.87 33.56
CA GLY A 1005 -34.30 -7.56 34.85
C GLY A 1005 -34.47 -8.82 35.72
N PRO A 1006 -34.51 -8.68 37.06
CA PRO A 1006 -34.66 -9.82 37.95
C PRO A 1006 -36.08 -10.40 37.85
N GLY A 1007 -36.18 -11.66 37.43
CA GLY A 1007 -37.42 -12.44 37.51
C GLY A 1007 -37.78 -12.81 38.95
N PRO A 1008 -39.06 -13.09 39.25
CA PRO A 1008 -39.54 -13.37 40.60
C PRO A 1008 -39.02 -14.73 41.09
N ARG A 1009 -38.56 -14.77 42.34
CA ARG A 1009 -38.25 -16.03 43.05
C ARG A 1009 -39.56 -16.70 43.49
N PRO A 1010 -39.76 -18.01 43.29
CA PRO A 1010 -40.84 -18.74 43.94
C PRO A 1010 -40.48 -19.01 45.41
N GLY A 1011 -41.50 -19.03 46.26
CA GLY A 1011 -41.38 -19.35 47.68
C GLY A 1011 -40.96 -20.79 47.95
N GLY A 1012 -40.33 -20.97 49.11
CA GLY A 1012 -39.80 -22.21 49.66
C GLY A 1012 -38.86 -21.89 50.80
#